data_AF-A0A8H7D7T9-F1
#
_entry.id   AF-A0A8H7D7T9-F1
#
_cell.length_a   1.000
_cell.length_b   1.000
_cell.length_c   1.000
_cell.angle_alpha   90.00
_cell.angle_beta   90.00
_cell.angle_gamma   90.00
#
_symmetry.space_group_name_H-M   'P 1'
#
loop_
_entity.id
_entity.type
_entity.pdbx_description
1 polymer ?
#
loop_
_entity_poly.entity_id
_entity_poly.type
_entity_poly.pdbx_seq_one_letter_code
_entity_poly.pdbx_strand_id
1 'polypeptide(L)'
;MTQEQEGTTSSSNLYSDFPRPQPAYANHSVEPSLSSDADTYHDDPDGTPKKSTHVLPTSSSDAPPPDRNLLYGAARSNKKRRVLRFGALVALVIVVLAVILPVYFVVIKKKSDDGAAPLTGSGTGNSSAGGNEKAPEGVLTGGDGSTVTTDSGETFTYRNSFGGYWFVDQENPFASGARANSWTPALNESWTWGTDRVNGVNLGGWFVLEPFITPALYQPYPSAGDEWDLATLMRADGTLQTKMEQHYDTFITEEDIAQIAGAGLNWVRVPIPFWAVSTWSDVGQLGDGTSEAEPFLEGVCWKYIVRLFAWARKYGIRVNLDLHTAPGSQNGYNHSGRRGQVNFLKGVMGIANAQRLLDYIRIITEFISQPEYRDVVQIFGVLNEPLLPTIGRPQVSAFYLQVHDLVRNITGYGAGKGPYIGFHDGFGGISSWAGFLPGADRVILDTHPYFAFGGNPNIEPIATGEDPKSAGGPWPGRACQWGTSLNSSRNNFGVTVAGEFSNGYNDCGLFLNGVNGTQSYGGDCSFWEDSSKWDASTKQGVMQFALASMDALGDWFFWTWKIANATDGVVRSPLWSYKLGLEGGWMPTDPRTANGKCGSIGVSGTQFDGTYSAWQTGGSHAGTIDPAARSEYGQWPPATLSAVDAPMTLLPTYTATGSLATLTYITPTPASSATVTPTASIPNGWFNAADNTPGITAVAGCTYPDAWRALTLPAPTAVCK
;
A
#
# COMPACT_ATOMS: atom_id res chain seq x y z
N MET A 1 -32.25 -49.30 56.18
CA MET A 1 -32.99 -49.14 54.91
C MET A 1 -31.92 -48.86 53.86
N THR A 2 -31.36 -49.84 53.13
CA THR A 2 -31.94 -50.59 51.98
C THR A 2 -32.35 -49.66 50.83
N GLN A 3 -31.92 -49.82 49.57
CA GLN A 3 -30.97 -50.77 48.97
C GLN A 3 -30.49 -50.25 47.58
N GLU A 4 -29.56 -51.01 47.00
CA GLU A 4 -29.22 -51.26 45.57
C GLU A 4 -30.41 -51.16 44.54
N GLN A 5 -30.28 -51.16 43.20
CA GLN A 5 -29.18 -51.53 42.29
C GLN A 5 -29.35 -50.92 40.86
N GLU A 6 -28.53 -51.39 39.91
CA GLU A 6 -28.31 -50.97 38.51
C GLU A 6 -29.47 -51.26 37.51
N GLY A 7 -29.38 -50.69 36.29
CA GLY A 7 -30.18 -51.11 35.13
C GLY A 7 -29.97 -50.28 33.85
N THR A 8 -29.26 -50.82 32.87
CA THR A 8 -28.93 -50.16 31.58
C THR A 8 -30.02 -50.34 30.51
N THR A 9 -30.10 -49.42 29.54
CA THR A 9 -30.40 -49.75 28.12
C THR A 9 -30.05 -48.60 27.17
N SER A 10 -29.68 -48.96 25.94
CA SER A 10 -29.42 -48.07 24.81
C SER A 10 -30.32 -48.50 23.65
N SER A 11 -30.82 -47.57 22.85
CA SER A 11 -31.29 -47.87 21.49
C SER A 11 -31.24 -46.64 20.57
N SER A 12 -31.00 -46.91 19.28
CA SER A 12 -30.71 -45.95 18.23
C SER A 12 -31.71 -46.08 17.07
N ASN A 13 -32.05 -44.94 16.44
CA ASN A 13 -32.48 -44.75 15.04
C ASN A 13 -33.59 -45.64 14.42
N LEU A 14 -34.55 -45.02 13.71
CA LEU A 14 -34.65 -45.01 12.23
C LEU A 14 -36.07 -44.58 11.72
N TYR A 15 -36.07 -43.70 10.71
CA TYR A 15 -36.99 -43.55 9.55
C TYR A 15 -38.53 -43.39 9.69
N SER A 16 -39.05 -42.35 9.01
CA SER A 16 -39.99 -42.39 7.84
C SER A 16 -40.94 -41.16 7.80
N ASP A 17 -41.60 -40.78 6.69
CA ASP A 17 -41.18 -40.57 5.29
C ASP A 17 -42.29 -39.73 4.55
N PHE A 18 -41.96 -39.00 3.46
CA PHE A 18 -42.87 -38.33 2.49
C PHE A 18 -43.86 -37.20 2.92
N PRO A 19 -44.44 -36.41 1.98
CA PRO A 19 -43.98 -35.96 0.65
C PRO A 19 -44.11 -34.42 0.39
N ARG A 20 -43.53 -33.92 -0.73
CA ARG A 20 -43.73 -32.54 -1.27
C ARG A 20 -44.87 -32.48 -2.31
N PRO A 21 -45.48 -31.30 -2.53
CA PRO A 21 -46.21 -30.98 -3.77
C PRO A 21 -45.45 -30.03 -4.73
N GLN A 22 -45.77 -30.17 -6.02
CA GLN A 22 -45.54 -29.28 -7.18
C GLN A 22 -46.93 -29.13 -7.86
N PRO A 23 -47.30 -28.02 -8.52
CA PRO A 23 -46.83 -27.69 -9.89
C PRO A 23 -46.65 -26.15 -10.07
N ALA A 24 -46.62 -25.48 -11.24
CA ALA A 24 -46.92 -25.84 -12.65
C ALA A 24 -46.18 -24.92 -13.66
N TYR A 25 -46.38 -25.15 -14.96
CA TYR A 25 -46.07 -24.25 -16.08
C TYR A 25 -47.35 -23.92 -16.88
N ALA A 26 -47.48 -22.69 -17.39
CA ALA A 26 -48.36 -22.36 -18.51
C ALA A 26 -47.90 -21.09 -19.24
N ASN A 27 -47.86 -21.12 -20.57
CA ASN A 27 -47.61 -19.95 -21.43
C ASN A 27 -48.87 -19.07 -21.53
N HIS A 28 -48.69 -17.75 -21.53
CA HIS A 28 -49.43 -16.87 -22.46
C HIS A 28 -48.68 -15.55 -22.70
N SER A 29 -48.65 -15.12 -23.96
CA SER A 29 -47.95 -13.94 -24.46
C SER A 29 -48.86 -12.72 -24.53
N VAL A 30 -48.44 -11.60 -23.92
CA VAL A 30 -48.84 -10.22 -24.25
C VAL A 30 -47.65 -9.31 -23.96
N GLU A 31 -47.29 -8.43 -24.92
CA GLU A 31 -46.25 -7.41 -24.74
C GLU A 31 -46.69 -6.29 -23.78
N PRO A 32 -45.72 -5.61 -23.15
CA PRO A 32 -45.78 -4.16 -23.15
C PRO A 32 -44.47 -3.55 -23.64
N SER A 33 -44.58 -2.75 -24.71
CA SER A 33 -43.56 -1.79 -25.13
C SER A 33 -43.30 -0.73 -24.05
N LEU A 34 -42.04 -0.36 -23.82
CA LEU A 34 -41.65 1.04 -23.52
C LEU A 34 -40.12 1.25 -23.63
N SER A 35 -39.73 2.08 -24.61
CA SER A 35 -38.48 2.84 -24.77
C SER A 35 -37.19 2.33 -24.11
N SER A 36 -36.31 1.76 -24.95
CA SER A 36 -34.86 1.73 -24.70
C SER A 36 -34.19 2.88 -25.47
N ASP A 37 -34.15 4.07 -24.89
CA ASP A 37 -33.34 5.17 -25.41
C ASP A 37 -31.89 5.00 -24.92
N ALA A 38 -31.21 4.01 -25.49
CA ALA A 38 -29.77 3.89 -25.47
C ALA A 38 -29.25 4.37 -26.84
N ASP A 39 -28.86 5.65 -26.93
CA ASP A 39 -28.30 6.24 -28.15
C ASP A 39 -26.95 5.58 -28.50
N THR A 40 -27.02 4.52 -29.30
CA THR A 40 -25.87 3.92 -29.97
C THR A 40 -25.48 4.77 -31.18
N TYR A 41 -24.45 5.60 -31.02
CA TYR A 41 -23.88 6.36 -32.12
C TYR A 41 -23.15 5.40 -33.10
N HIS A 42 -23.78 5.14 -34.24
CA HIS A 42 -23.15 4.48 -35.39
C HIS A 42 -22.50 5.54 -36.28
N ASP A 43 -21.17 5.51 -36.42
CA ASP A 43 -20.45 6.23 -37.46
C ASP A 43 -20.50 5.46 -38.79
N ASP A 44 -20.89 6.16 -39.87
CA ASP A 44 -20.75 5.71 -41.26
C ASP A 44 -19.55 6.45 -41.88
N PRO A 45 -18.69 5.82 -42.72
CA PRO A 45 -17.33 6.29 -42.91
C PRO A 45 -17.17 7.22 -44.12
N ASP A 46 -17.24 8.54 -43.91
CA ASP A 46 -16.51 9.51 -44.74
C ASP A 46 -16.37 10.88 -44.05
N GLY A 47 -15.21 11.12 -43.41
CA GLY A 47 -14.94 12.37 -42.69
C GLY A 47 -13.51 12.49 -42.18
N THR A 48 -12.70 13.35 -42.81
CA THR A 48 -11.28 13.54 -42.45
C THR A 48 -11.08 14.01 -40.99
N PRO A 49 -10.27 13.32 -40.17
CA PRO A 49 -10.11 13.68 -38.76
C PRO A 49 -9.15 14.85 -38.52
N LYS A 50 -9.63 15.89 -37.83
CA LYS A 50 -8.75 16.88 -37.20
C LYS A 50 -8.13 16.29 -35.93
N LYS A 51 -6.84 15.95 -35.98
CA LYS A 51 -6.08 15.51 -34.80
C LYS A 51 -5.78 16.69 -33.89
N SER A 52 -6.06 16.55 -32.60
CA SER A 52 -5.40 17.36 -31.56
C SER A 52 -4.15 16.60 -31.12
N THR A 53 -2.98 17.21 -31.26
CA THR A 53 -1.68 16.58 -30.94
C THR A 53 -1.00 17.36 -29.83
N HIS A 54 -0.61 16.69 -28.75
CA HIS A 54 0.37 17.26 -27.82
C HIS A 54 1.76 17.16 -28.44
N VAL A 55 2.47 18.28 -28.43
CA VAL A 55 3.70 18.51 -29.19
C VAL A 55 4.93 18.32 -28.30
N LEU A 56 5.83 17.43 -28.70
CA LEU A 56 7.23 17.46 -28.27
C LEU A 56 8.04 18.34 -29.26
N PRO A 57 8.93 19.22 -28.80
CA PRO A 57 9.67 20.11 -29.69
C PRO A 57 10.83 19.37 -30.37
N THR A 58 10.76 19.20 -31.69
CA THR A 58 11.91 18.82 -32.52
C THR A 58 12.65 20.07 -32.98
N SER A 59 13.96 20.12 -32.76
CA SER A 59 14.84 21.09 -33.43
C SER A 59 15.32 20.50 -34.76
N SER A 60 15.26 21.29 -35.82
CA SER A 60 15.74 20.92 -37.15
C SER A 60 16.99 21.73 -37.49
N SER A 61 17.98 21.06 -38.08
CA SER A 61 19.07 21.70 -38.81
C SER A 61 19.61 20.72 -39.86
N ASP A 62 19.29 20.97 -41.12
CA ASP A 62 19.77 20.17 -42.26
C ASP A 62 21.25 20.42 -42.54
N ALA A 63 22.00 19.34 -42.81
CA ALA A 63 23.28 19.39 -43.51
C ALA A 63 23.48 18.08 -44.32
N PRO A 64 23.92 18.14 -45.59
CA PRO A 64 24.00 16.98 -46.47
C PRO A 64 25.25 16.11 -46.26
N PRO A 65 25.24 14.83 -46.69
CA PRO A 65 26.32 13.88 -46.41
C PRO A 65 27.47 13.93 -47.44
N PRO A 66 28.72 13.72 -47.02
CA PRO A 66 29.81 13.35 -47.92
C PRO A 66 30.15 11.84 -47.82
N ASP A 67 29.71 11.12 -48.85
CA ASP A 67 30.41 10.09 -49.63
C ASP A 67 31.18 8.90 -48.99
N ARG A 68 31.21 7.77 -49.71
CA ARG A 68 31.91 6.53 -49.33
C ARG A 68 33.14 6.29 -50.23
N ASN A 69 34.20 5.81 -49.58
CA ASN A 69 35.39 5.09 -50.11
C ASN A 69 36.71 5.88 -50.12
N LEU A 70 37.81 5.10 -50.15
CA LEU A 70 39.23 5.46 -49.93
C LEU A 70 39.60 5.54 -48.44
N LEU A 71 40.55 4.77 -47.88
CA LEU A 71 41.55 3.84 -48.44
C LEU A 71 41.87 2.67 -47.49
N TYR A 72 42.37 1.56 -48.05
CA TYR A 72 43.01 0.46 -47.31
C TYR A 72 44.25 0.94 -46.53
N GLY A 73 44.40 0.49 -45.27
CA GLY A 73 45.58 0.74 -44.43
C GLY A 73 45.97 -0.47 -43.58
N ALA A 74 47.20 -0.96 -43.75
CA ALA A 74 47.64 -2.28 -43.26
C ALA A 74 47.67 -2.47 -41.73
N ALA A 75 47.32 -3.67 -41.27
CA ALA A 75 47.45 -4.08 -39.88
C ALA A 75 48.92 -4.23 -39.43
N ARG A 76 49.26 -3.76 -38.22
CA ARG A 76 50.58 -3.98 -37.58
C ARG A 76 50.47 -4.76 -36.27
N SER A 77 51.28 -5.81 -36.16
CA SER A 77 51.33 -6.74 -35.03
C SER A 77 51.86 -6.11 -33.74
N ASN A 78 51.09 -6.21 -32.65
CA ASN A 78 51.40 -5.62 -31.35
C ASN A 78 51.93 -6.65 -30.30
N LYS A 79 52.81 -7.58 -30.72
CA LYS A 79 53.36 -8.63 -29.83
C LYS A 79 54.26 -8.12 -28.68
N LYS A 80 54.92 -6.95 -28.81
CA LYS A 80 55.89 -6.46 -27.80
C LYS A 80 55.29 -5.81 -26.54
N ARG A 81 54.03 -5.33 -26.56
CA ARG A 81 53.40 -4.68 -25.39
C ARG A 81 52.78 -5.64 -24.36
N ARG A 82 52.55 -6.92 -24.69
CA ARG A 82 51.99 -7.92 -23.74
C ARG A 82 53.03 -8.46 -22.76
N VAL A 83 54.27 -8.70 -23.21
CA VAL A 83 55.34 -9.26 -22.36
C VAL A 83 55.70 -8.31 -21.20
N LEU A 84 55.77 -7.00 -21.45
CA LEU A 84 56.10 -6.01 -20.41
C LEU A 84 55.02 -5.92 -19.31
N ARG A 85 53.72 -6.04 -19.70
CA ARG A 85 52.60 -6.03 -18.76
C ARG A 85 52.54 -7.31 -17.92
N PHE A 86 52.89 -8.46 -18.50
CA PHE A 86 52.92 -9.72 -17.78
C PHE A 86 54.06 -9.76 -16.74
N GLY A 87 55.24 -9.23 -17.07
CA GLY A 87 56.36 -9.12 -16.13
C GLY A 87 56.05 -8.23 -14.91
N ALA A 88 55.39 -7.09 -15.13
CA ALA A 88 54.96 -6.21 -14.03
C ALA A 88 53.92 -6.87 -13.10
N LEU A 89 53.01 -7.68 -13.66
CA LEU A 89 51.96 -8.36 -12.90
C LEU A 89 52.53 -9.53 -12.07
N VAL A 90 53.51 -10.27 -12.61
CA VAL A 90 54.27 -11.28 -11.85
C VAL A 90 55.07 -10.65 -10.70
N ALA A 91 55.73 -9.52 -10.93
CA ALA A 91 56.44 -8.80 -9.88
C ALA A 91 55.51 -8.33 -8.74
N LEU A 92 54.32 -7.83 -9.08
CA LEU A 92 53.31 -7.44 -8.10
C LEU A 92 52.84 -8.64 -7.26
N VAL A 93 52.55 -9.79 -7.90
CA VAL A 93 52.16 -11.02 -7.20
C VAL A 93 53.25 -11.52 -6.25
N ILE A 94 54.53 -11.43 -6.64
CA ILE A 94 55.65 -11.80 -5.76
C ILE A 94 55.71 -10.90 -4.52
N VAL A 95 55.53 -9.57 -4.69
CA VAL A 95 55.50 -8.63 -3.55
C VAL A 95 54.29 -8.89 -2.64
N VAL A 96 53.11 -9.13 -3.22
CA VAL A 96 51.89 -9.46 -2.45
C VAL A 96 52.08 -10.75 -1.65
N LEU A 97 52.64 -11.81 -2.25
CA LEU A 97 52.92 -13.06 -1.54
C LEU A 97 53.99 -12.88 -0.45
N ALA A 98 55.05 -12.12 -0.71
CA ALA A 98 56.13 -11.86 0.25
C ALA A 98 55.67 -11.05 1.48
N VAL A 99 54.62 -10.22 1.35
CA VAL A 99 54.06 -9.44 2.46
C VAL A 99 52.91 -10.17 3.16
N ILE A 100 52.02 -10.84 2.42
CA ILE A 100 50.82 -11.48 3.01
C ILE A 100 51.14 -12.81 3.68
N LEU A 101 52.05 -13.64 3.13
CA LEU A 101 52.35 -14.95 3.73
C LEU A 101 52.91 -14.85 5.16
N PRO A 102 53.86 -13.95 5.48
CA PRO A 102 54.32 -13.76 6.86
C PRO A 102 53.19 -13.31 7.80
N VAL A 103 52.33 -12.38 7.37
CA VAL A 103 51.20 -11.90 8.18
C VAL A 103 50.20 -13.03 8.46
N TYR A 104 49.84 -13.81 7.45
CA TYR A 104 48.92 -14.94 7.58
C TYR A 104 49.44 -16.02 8.55
N PHE A 105 50.73 -16.38 8.45
CA PHE A 105 51.32 -17.42 9.30
C PHE A 105 51.69 -16.95 10.72
N VAL A 106 51.87 -15.64 10.96
CA VAL A 106 52.18 -15.09 12.29
C VAL A 106 50.91 -14.68 13.06
N VAL A 107 49.83 -14.27 12.38
CA VAL A 107 48.65 -13.69 13.02
C VAL A 107 47.42 -14.61 13.07
N ILE A 108 47.22 -15.52 12.10
CA ILE A 108 45.90 -16.14 11.86
C ILE A 108 45.83 -17.66 12.09
N LYS A 109 46.92 -18.34 12.51
CA LYS A 109 46.87 -19.82 12.73
C LYS A 109 47.56 -20.36 13.98
N LYS A 110 46.75 -20.54 15.04
CA LYS A 110 46.94 -21.64 16.02
C LYS A 110 45.70 -22.53 16.05
N LYS A 111 45.91 -23.80 16.42
CA LYS A 111 45.04 -24.93 16.11
C LYS A 111 43.92 -25.15 17.13
N SER A 112 42.85 -25.80 16.68
CA SER A 112 41.93 -26.61 17.49
C SER A 112 42.61 -27.89 17.98
N ASP A 113 42.22 -28.37 19.16
CA ASP A 113 42.13 -29.79 19.55
C ASP A 113 41.27 -29.89 20.85
N ASP A 114 40.60 -31.02 21.06
CA ASP A 114 39.55 -31.23 22.07
C ASP A 114 40.07 -31.56 23.50
N GLY A 115 39.18 -31.46 24.52
CA GLY A 115 39.23 -32.38 25.67
C GLY A 115 39.22 -31.84 27.12
N ALA A 116 38.01 -31.52 27.63
CA ALA A 116 37.50 -31.80 28.99
C ALA A 116 38.21 -31.35 30.32
N ALA A 117 37.34 -30.84 31.20
CA ALA A 117 37.35 -30.88 32.69
C ALA A 117 38.12 -29.79 33.49
N PRO A 118 37.62 -29.42 34.69
CA PRO A 118 37.79 -28.06 35.21
C PRO A 118 38.69 -27.95 36.46
N LEU A 119 39.40 -26.83 36.60
CA LEU A 119 39.99 -26.43 37.88
C LEU A 119 39.81 -24.93 38.17
N THR A 120 39.57 -24.66 39.44
CA THR A 120 39.37 -23.34 40.06
C THR A 120 40.71 -22.60 40.23
N GLY A 121 40.71 -21.27 40.06
CA GLY A 121 41.88 -20.44 40.34
C GLY A 121 41.62 -18.96 40.08
N SER A 122 41.69 -18.15 41.13
CA SER A 122 41.51 -16.69 41.08
C SER A 122 42.78 -15.97 40.61
N GLY A 123 42.62 -14.87 39.85
CA GLY A 123 43.73 -14.02 39.43
C GLY A 123 43.27 -12.85 38.56
N THR A 124 43.26 -11.65 39.12
CA THR A 124 42.81 -10.41 38.46
C THR A 124 43.84 -9.85 37.47
N GLY A 125 43.39 -9.42 36.29
CA GLY A 125 44.25 -8.84 35.25
C GLY A 125 43.45 -8.02 34.23
N ASN A 126 43.40 -6.70 34.44
CA ASN A 126 42.52 -5.73 33.79
C ASN A 126 42.56 -5.71 32.24
N SER A 127 41.41 -5.83 31.57
CA SER A 127 41.22 -5.36 30.19
C SER A 127 39.79 -4.81 30.01
N SER A 128 39.68 -3.51 29.78
CA SER A 128 38.41 -2.79 29.70
C SER A 128 37.66 -3.06 28.39
N ALA A 129 36.63 -3.90 28.45
CA ALA A 129 35.54 -3.92 27.48
C ALA A 129 34.33 -3.17 28.09
N GLY A 130 33.68 -2.32 27.30
CA GLY A 130 32.51 -1.54 27.75
C GLY A 130 31.33 -2.44 28.11
N GLY A 131 30.56 -2.02 29.12
CA GLY A 131 29.57 -2.84 29.82
C GLY A 131 28.62 -3.66 28.95
N ASN A 132 28.57 -4.96 29.25
CA ASN A 132 27.32 -5.71 29.17
C ASN A 132 26.40 -5.18 30.27
N GLU A 133 25.55 -4.21 29.93
CA GLU A 133 24.31 -4.06 30.69
C GLU A 133 23.51 -5.36 30.51
N LYS A 134 23.04 -5.94 31.63
CA LYS A 134 22.01 -6.98 31.55
C LYS A 134 20.84 -6.37 30.78
N ALA A 135 20.36 -7.03 29.73
CA ALA A 135 19.03 -6.74 29.23
C ALA A 135 18.03 -6.79 30.41
N PRO A 136 17.09 -5.83 30.51
CA PRO A 136 16.07 -5.87 31.54
C PRO A 136 15.35 -7.22 31.55
N GLU A 137 14.97 -7.68 32.75
CA GLU A 137 14.14 -8.87 32.87
C GLU A 137 12.82 -8.62 32.10
N GLY A 138 12.42 -9.55 31.22
CA GLY A 138 11.25 -9.38 30.35
C GLY A 138 11.51 -8.87 28.92
N VAL A 139 12.74 -8.50 28.55
CA VAL A 139 13.05 -8.16 27.14
C VAL A 139 13.41 -9.41 26.32
N LEU A 140 12.71 -9.61 25.20
CA LEU A 140 12.94 -10.66 24.21
C LEU A 140 13.43 -10.02 22.90
N THR A 141 14.52 -10.54 22.33
CA THR A 141 15.08 -10.04 21.06
C THR A 141 15.84 -11.13 20.31
N GLY A 142 15.96 -10.99 18.99
CA GLY A 142 16.71 -11.91 18.15
C GLY A 142 17.05 -11.33 16.77
N GLY A 143 18.22 -11.71 16.25
CA GLY A 143 18.66 -11.42 14.89
C GLY A 143 18.43 -12.60 13.94
N ASP A 144 19.14 -12.60 12.81
CA ASP A 144 19.09 -13.67 11.80
C ASP A 144 19.28 -15.07 12.41
N GLY A 145 18.46 -16.03 11.97
CA GLY A 145 18.48 -17.41 12.45
C GLY A 145 17.82 -17.65 13.83
N SER A 146 17.35 -16.61 14.52
CA SER A 146 16.62 -16.77 15.78
C SER A 146 15.23 -17.40 15.59
N THR A 147 14.75 -18.16 16.57
CA THR A 147 13.36 -18.64 16.61
C THR A 147 12.46 -17.56 17.15
N VAL A 148 11.40 -17.24 16.43
CA VAL A 148 10.26 -16.44 16.90
C VAL A 148 9.16 -17.39 17.36
N THR A 149 8.51 -17.07 18.48
CA THR A 149 7.19 -17.59 18.84
C THR A 149 6.14 -16.51 18.60
N THR A 150 5.03 -16.89 17.99
CA THR A 150 3.87 -16.03 17.70
C THR A 150 2.86 -16.01 18.85
N ASP A 151 1.88 -15.11 18.76
CA ASP A 151 0.72 -15.08 19.68
C ASP A 151 -0.25 -16.29 19.52
N SER A 152 -0.02 -17.19 18.56
CA SER A 152 -0.71 -18.50 18.46
C SER A 152 0.08 -19.63 19.14
N GLY A 153 1.32 -19.37 19.57
CA GLY A 153 2.26 -20.39 20.05
C GLY A 153 3.00 -21.13 18.92
N GLU A 154 2.71 -20.82 17.66
CA GLU A 154 3.47 -21.31 16.51
C GLU A 154 4.87 -20.70 16.50
N THR A 155 5.81 -21.37 15.82
CA THR A 155 7.21 -20.93 15.76
C THR A 155 7.77 -20.94 14.35
N PHE A 156 8.56 -19.92 14.01
CA PHE A 156 9.28 -19.83 12.75
C PHE A 156 10.70 -19.29 12.95
N THR A 157 11.58 -19.49 11.97
CA THR A 157 12.93 -18.92 12.00
C THR A 157 12.92 -17.52 11.38
N TYR A 158 13.31 -16.50 12.15
CA TYR A 158 13.53 -15.16 11.61
C TYR A 158 14.72 -15.18 10.65
N ARG A 159 14.50 -14.78 9.40
CA ARG A 159 15.54 -14.72 8.35
C ARG A 159 15.73 -13.28 7.94
N ASN A 160 16.86 -12.68 8.32
CA ASN A 160 17.21 -11.31 8.01
C ASN A 160 18.73 -11.15 7.95
N SER A 161 19.30 -11.48 6.79
CA SER A 161 20.74 -11.34 6.51
C SER A 161 21.22 -9.88 6.44
N PHE A 162 20.33 -8.91 6.61
CA PHE A 162 20.60 -7.47 6.50
C PHE A 162 20.88 -6.78 7.84
N GLY A 163 21.01 -7.55 8.93
CA GLY A 163 21.36 -7.06 10.26
C GLY A 163 20.19 -6.41 11.00
N GLY A 164 18.95 -6.73 10.61
CA GLY A 164 17.78 -6.42 11.41
C GLY A 164 17.64 -7.35 12.61
N TYR A 165 16.91 -6.89 13.62
CA TYR A 165 16.59 -7.67 14.82
C TYR A 165 15.18 -7.33 15.30
N TRP A 166 14.46 -8.35 15.76
CA TRP A 166 13.16 -8.18 16.38
C TRP A 166 13.30 -7.87 17.87
N PHE A 167 12.31 -7.17 18.44
CA PHE A 167 12.31 -6.72 19.83
C PHE A 167 10.89 -6.76 20.40
N VAL A 168 10.74 -7.31 21.61
CA VAL A 168 9.52 -7.26 22.43
C VAL A 168 9.93 -7.01 23.87
N ASP A 169 9.29 -6.06 24.52
CA ASP A 169 9.40 -5.83 25.96
C ASP A 169 8.08 -6.30 26.60
N GLN A 170 8.16 -7.27 27.53
CA GLN A 170 7.01 -7.86 28.20
C GLN A 170 6.39 -6.94 29.28
N GLU A 171 7.15 -5.97 29.80
CA GLU A 171 6.63 -4.97 30.75
C GLU A 171 6.00 -3.77 30.02
N ASN A 172 6.54 -3.43 28.84
CA ASN A 172 6.06 -2.37 27.95
C ASN A 172 5.92 -2.83 26.48
N PRO A 173 4.77 -3.41 26.08
CA PRO A 173 4.55 -3.91 24.72
C PRO A 173 4.56 -2.82 23.63
N PHE A 174 4.59 -1.54 24.01
CA PHE A 174 4.65 -0.40 23.08
C PHE A 174 6.09 0.11 22.83
N ALA A 175 7.11 -0.50 23.44
CA ALA A 175 8.50 -0.10 23.27
C ALA A 175 9.05 -0.35 21.83
N SER A 176 9.42 0.73 21.15
CA SER A 176 9.84 0.78 19.73
C SER A 176 11.31 0.40 19.49
N GLY A 177 11.83 -0.66 20.12
CA GLY A 177 13.26 -1.00 20.13
C GLY A 177 13.83 -1.72 18.89
N ALA A 178 12.97 -2.26 18.02
CA ALA A 178 13.37 -3.08 16.88
C ALA A 178 13.97 -2.28 15.70
N ARG A 179 14.72 -2.97 14.84
CA ARG A 179 15.30 -2.40 13.60
C ARG A 179 15.12 -3.38 12.44
N ALA A 180 14.47 -2.93 11.35
CA ALA A 180 14.21 -3.79 10.18
C ALA A 180 15.49 -4.24 9.45
N ASN A 181 16.52 -3.39 9.37
CA ASN A 181 17.82 -3.71 8.77
C ASN A 181 18.89 -2.66 9.16
N SER A 182 20.16 -2.97 8.92
CA SER A 182 21.31 -2.17 9.36
C SER A 182 21.42 -0.74 8.78
N TRP A 183 20.69 -0.40 7.73
CA TRP A 183 20.67 0.94 7.11
C TRP A 183 19.38 1.71 7.34
N THR A 184 18.42 1.15 8.08
CA THR A 184 17.17 1.81 8.46
C THR A 184 17.29 2.25 9.93
N PRO A 185 16.90 3.49 10.30
CA PRO A 185 16.78 3.88 11.70
C PRO A 185 15.80 2.97 12.45
N ALA A 186 16.08 2.64 13.72
CA ALA A 186 15.13 1.94 14.59
C ALA A 186 13.83 2.75 14.74
N LEU A 187 12.74 2.16 15.21
CA LEU A 187 11.44 2.86 15.26
C LEU A 187 11.42 4.04 16.24
N ASN A 188 12.20 3.95 17.32
CA ASN A 188 12.46 5.06 18.25
C ASN A 188 13.51 6.08 17.75
N GLU A 189 14.13 5.86 16.59
CA GLU A 189 15.05 6.80 15.93
C GLU A 189 14.30 7.65 14.90
N SER A 190 14.72 8.91 14.74
CA SER A 190 14.09 9.84 13.80
C SER A 190 14.32 9.44 12.35
N TRP A 191 13.28 9.54 11.52
CA TRP A 191 13.36 9.38 10.06
C TRP A 191 13.72 10.71 9.39
N THR A 192 14.77 10.72 8.57
CA THR A 192 15.32 11.88 7.88
C THR A 192 14.94 11.85 6.40
N TRP A 193 13.78 12.43 6.08
CA TRP A 193 13.30 12.53 4.70
C TRP A 193 14.34 13.17 3.76
N GLY A 194 14.59 12.50 2.63
CA GLY A 194 15.59 12.89 1.63
C GLY A 194 16.96 12.24 1.85
N THR A 195 17.21 11.67 3.02
CA THR A 195 18.39 10.82 3.32
C THR A 195 17.98 9.36 3.51
N ASP A 196 17.05 9.10 4.43
CA ASP A 196 16.47 7.77 4.63
C ASP A 196 15.48 7.44 3.49
N ARG A 197 15.44 6.16 3.10
CA ARG A 197 14.75 5.72 1.86
C ARG A 197 13.70 4.67 2.11
N VAL A 198 12.49 4.93 1.61
CA VAL A 198 11.35 4.03 1.71
C VAL A 198 11.51 2.91 0.68
N ASN A 199 11.74 1.68 1.17
CA ASN A 199 11.62 0.46 0.40
C ASN A 199 10.49 -0.35 1.04
N GLY A 200 9.27 -0.21 0.50
CA GLY A 200 8.07 -0.76 1.10
C GLY A 200 7.26 -1.67 0.18
N VAL A 201 6.27 -2.33 0.78
CA VAL A 201 5.23 -3.06 0.05
C VAL A 201 3.87 -2.64 0.58
N ASN A 202 2.85 -2.73 -0.28
CA ASN A 202 1.47 -2.63 0.16
C ASN A 202 0.99 -3.96 0.76
N LEU A 203 0.03 -3.89 1.67
CA LEU A 203 -0.76 -5.02 2.16
C LEU A 203 -2.17 -4.99 1.53
N GLY A 204 -2.23 -4.71 0.23
CA GLY A 204 -3.47 -4.69 -0.57
C GLY A 204 -4.20 -6.03 -0.54
N GLY A 205 -5.52 -6.01 -0.71
CA GLY A 205 -6.38 -7.19 -0.56
C GLY A 205 -6.59 -7.69 0.88
N TRP A 206 -6.01 -7.07 1.92
CA TRP A 206 -6.17 -7.57 3.30
C TRP A 206 -7.42 -7.01 4.00
N PHE A 207 -7.52 -5.70 4.20
CA PHE A 207 -8.68 -5.05 4.85
C PHE A 207 -9.64 -4.39 3.87
N VAL A 208 -9.23 -4.26 2.61
CA VAL A 208 -10.06 -3.87 1.48
C VAL A 208 -9.86 -4.94 0.43
N LEU A 209 -10.92 -5.64 0.03
CA LEU A 209 -10.84 -6.80 -0.83
C LEU A 209 -10.84 -6.40 -2.30
N GLU A 210 -9.96 -7.06 -3.06
CA GLU A 210 -9.82 -6.85 -4.49
C GLU A 210 -9.89 -8.19 -5.23
N PRO A 211 -10.77 -8.31 -6.25
CA PRO A 211 -10.95 -9.55 -7.01
C PRO A 211 -9.66 -10.22 -7.49
N PHE A 212 -8.66 -9.46 -7.94
CA PHE A 212 -7.43 -10.03 -8.47
C PHE A 212 -6.39 -10.38 -7.41
N ILE A 213 -6.50 -9.80 -6.21
CA ILE A 213 -5.62 -10.10 -5.06
C ILE A 213 -6.16 -11.30 -4.29
N THR A 214 -7.48 -11.41 -4.14
CA THR A 214 -8.14 -12.49 -3.38
C THR A 214 -9.15 -13.28 -4.22
N PRO A 215 -8.78 -13.81 -5.41
CA PRO A 215 -9.74 -14.35 -6.38
C PRO A 215 -10.60 -15.50 -5.83
N ALA A 216 -10.04 -16.34 -4.96
CA ALA A 216 -10.80 -17.44 -4.34
C ALA A 216 -11.99 -17.00 -3.47
N LEU A 217 -12.02 -15.76 -2.97
CA LEU A 217 -13.20 -15.20 -2.29
C LEU A 217 -14.32 -14.84 -3.27
N TYR A 218 -13.96 -14.38 -4.48
CA TYR A 218 -14.88 -13.90 -5.51
C TYR A 218 -15.36 -14.98 -6.48
N GLN A 219 -14.56 -16.02 -6.75
CA GLN A 219 -14.94 -17.10 -7.68
C GLN A 219 -16.25 -17.85 -7.32
N PRO A 220 -16.64 -18.04 -6.04
CA PRO A 220 -17.97 -18.54 -5.68
C PRO A 220 -19.13 -17.56 -5.95
N TYR A 221 -18.81 -16.28 -6.15
CA TYR A 221 -19.75 -15.16 -6.29
C TYR A 221 -19.47 -14.38 -7.59
N PRO A 222 -19.65 -14.99 -8.79
CA PRO A 222 -19.25 -14.39 -10.06
C PRO A 222 -19.99 -13.09 -10.43
N SER A 223 -21.06 -12.74 -9.71
CA SER A 223 -21.75 -11.45 -9.82
C SER A 223 -21.15 -10.33 -8.97
N ALA A 224 -20.21 -10.63 -8.06
CA ALA A 224 -19.61 -9.61 -7.19
C ALA A 224 -18.53 -8.82 -7.93
N GLY A 225 -18.77 -7.54 -8.21
CA GLY A 225 -17.78 -6.65 -8.84
C GLY A 225 -16.72 -6.11 -7.87
N ASP A 226 -17.05 -6.06 -6.58
CA ASP A 226 -16.34 -5.40 -5.50
C ASP A 226 -16.72 -5.97 -4.12
N GLU A 227 -16.23 -5.37 -3.03
CA GLU A 227 -16.54 -5.82 -1.67
C GLU A 227 -17.98 -5.51 -1.25
N TRP A 228 -18.65 -4.48 -1.79
CA TRP A 228 -20.06 -4.20 -1.52
C TRP A 228 -20.95 -5.36 -1.98
N ASP A 229 -20.80 -5.77 -3.23
CA ASP A 229 -21.54 -6.92 -3.78
C ASP A 229 -21.18 -8.21 -3.04
N LEU A 230 -19.88 -8.44 -2.81
CA LEU A 230 -19.38 -9.64 -2.14
C LEU A 230 -19.94 -9.75 -0.72
N ALA A 231 -19.92 -8.68 0.05
CA ALA A 231 -20.44 -8.65 1.42
C ALA A 231 -21.97 -8.81 1.44
N THR A 232 -22.69 -8.24 0.46
CA THR A 232 -24.13 -8.43 0.29
C THR A 232 -24.48 -9.90 0.08
N LEU A 233 -23.77 -10.58 -0.83
CA LEU A 233 -23.98 -12.02 -1.11
C LEU A 233 -23.57 -12.90 0.07
N MET A 234 -22.44 -12.62 0.71
CA MET A 234 -22.02 -13.34 1.91
C MET A 234 -22.98 -13.12 3.11
N ARG A 235 -23.68 -11.98 3.21
CA ARG A 235 -24.75 -11.78 4.20
C ARG A 235 -25.98 -12.61 3.88
N ALA A 236 -26.40 -12.67 2.62
CA ALA A 236 -27.53 -13.52 2.19
C ALA A 236 -27.29 -15.00 2.52
N ASP A 237 -26.05 -15.47 2.38
CA ASP A 237 -25.63 -16.82 2.75
C ASP A 237 -25.38 -17.03 4.26
N GLY A 238 -25.38 -15.96 5.07
CA GLY A 238 -25.03 -16.00 6.49
C GLY A 238 -23.54 -16.28 6.77
N THR A 239 -22.65 -16.05 5.80
CA THR A 239 -21.21 -16.40 5.88
C THR A 239 -20.25 -15.21 6.02
N LEU A 240 -20.73 -13.95 5.92
CA LEU A 240 -19.88 -12.75 5.92
C LEU A 240 -18.85 -12.74 7.07
N GLN A 241 -19.31 -12.82 8.32
CA GLN A 241 -18.42 -12.70 9.46
C GLN A 241 -17.33 -13.78 9.44
N THR A 242 -17.71 -15.06 9.29
CA THR A 242 -16.77 -16.18 9.28
C THR A 242 -15.73 -16.07 8.15
N LYS A 243 -16.15 -15.69 6.94
CA LYS A 243 -15.24 -15.58 5.79
C LYS A 243 -14.29 -14.40 5.92
N MET A 244 -14.77 -13.24 6.36
CA MET A 244 -13.92 -12.05 6.55
C MET A 244 -12.96 -12.24 7.73
N GLU A 245 -13.40 -12.79 8.87
CA GLU A 245 -12.50 -13.06 10.00
C GLU A 245 -11.45 -14.13 9.65
N GLN A 246 -11.82 -15.18 8.90
CA GLN A 246 -10.85 -16.15 8.38
C GLN A 246 -9.82 -15.49 7.45
N HIS A 247 -10.28 -14.63 6.53
CA HIS A 247 -9.39 -13.89 5.63
C HIS A 247 -8.46 -12.95 6.39
N TYR A 248 -8.99 -12.11 7.28
CA TYR A 248 -8.19 -11.20 8.09
C TYR A 248 -7.17 -11.92 8.96
N ASP A 249 -7.50 -13.13 9.45
CA ASP A 249 -6.62 -13.89 10.32
C ASP A 249 -5.49 -14.63 9.57
N THR A 250 -5.77 -15.11 8.36
CA THR A 250 -4.88 -16.02 7.62
C THR A 250 -4.20 -15.41 6.40
N PHE A 251 -4.72 -14.30 5.85
CA PHE A 251 -4.16 -13.72 4.62
C PHE A 251 -2.82 -13.03 4.86
N ILE A 252 -2.65 -12.21 5.89
CA ILE A 252 -1.34 -11.68 6.30
C ILE A 252 -1.08 -12.11 7.74
N THR A 253 0.04 -12.79 7.96
CA THR A 253 0.44 -13.30 9.27
C THR A 253 1.66 -12.54 9.82
N GLU A 254 2.02 -12.82 11.07
CA GLU A 254 3.25 -12.30 11.66
C GLU A 254 4.50 -12.67 10.83
N GLU A 255 4.51 -13.89 10.26
CA GLU A 255 5.62 -14.36 9.44
C GLU A 255 5.77 -13.54 8.15
N ASP A 256 4.67 -13.07 7.55
CA ASP A 256 4.76 -12.16 6.39
C ASP A 256 5.47 -10.84 6.75
N ILE A 257 5.19 -10.26 7.92
CA ILE A 257 5.86 -9.01 8.38
C ILE A 257 7.34 -9.27 8.68
N ALA A 258 7.66 -10.43 9.25
CA ALA A 258 9.04 -10.87 9.45
C ALA A 258 9.79 -11.09 8.11
N GLN A 259 9.13 -11.67 7.12
CA GLN A 259 9.66 -11.90 5.77
C GLN A 259 9.84 -10.59 4.98
N ILE A 260 8.96 -9.59 5.18
CA ILE A 260 9.12 -8.23 4.64
C ILE A 260 10.41 -7.59 5.17
N ALA A 261 10.65 -7.60 6.48
CA ALA A 261 11.92 -7.14 7.05
C ALA A 261 13.12 -7.96 6.52
N GLY A 262 12.95 -9.28 6.40
CA GLY A 262 13.93 -10.21 5.84
C GLY A 262 14.30 -9.96 4.38
N ALA A 263 13.40 -9.37 3.60
CA ALA A 263 13.62 -8.93 2.21
C ALA A 263 14.33 -7.55 2.11
N GLY A 264 14.81 -7.00 3.23
CA GLY A 264 15.49 -5.70 3.26
C GLY A 264 14.54 -4.50 3.18
N LEU A 265 13.22 -4.75 3.26
CA LEU A 265 12.20 -3.70 3.28
C LEU A 265 12.09 -3.09 4.69
N ASN A 266 11.58 -1.86 4.75
CA ASN A 266 11.52 -1.08 5.99
C ASN A 266 10.16 -0.40 6.25
N TRP A 267 9.23 -0.47 5.29
CA TRP A 267 7.88 0.09 5.41
C TRP A 267 6.81 -0.86 4.88
N VAL A 268 5.58 -0.71 5.39
CA VAL A 268 4.36 -1.22 4.75
C VAL A 268 3.36 -0.09 4.54
N ARG A 269 2.67 -0.09 3.40
CA ARG A 269 1.45 0.70 3.19
C ARG A 269 0.23 -0.20 3.38
N VAL A 270 -0.75 0.28 4.13
CA VAL A 270 -1.83 -0.54 4.68
C VAL A 270 -3.16 0.07 4.28
N PRO A 271 -3.74 -0.36 3.14
CA PRO A 271 -5.11 -0.02 2.78
C PRO A 271 -6.08 -0.44 3.89
N ILE A 272 -6.78 0.54 4.45
CA ILE A 272 -7.86 0.36 5.42
C ILE A 272 -9.15 1.00 4.92
N PRO A 273 -10.31 0.41 5.20
CA PRO A 273 -11.59 0.97 4.80
C PRO A 273 -12.19 1.90 5.85
N PHE A 274 -13.13 2.75 5.43
CA PHE A 274 -13.94 3.52 6.39
C PHE A 274 -14.78 2.63 7.32
N TRP A 275 -15.21 1.44 6.87
CA TRP A 275 -15.96 0.49 7.70
C TRP A 275 -15.12 -0.20 8.78
N ALA A 276 -13.81 0.09 8.86
CA ALA A 276 -13.01 -0.19 10.05
C ALA A 276 -13.45 0.66 11.26
N VAL A 277 -14.13 1.80 11.01
CA VAL A 277 -14.70 2.67 12.05
C VAL A 277 -16.17 2.33 12.29
N SER A 278 -17.03 2.52 11.28
CA SER A 278 -18.47 2.23 11.37
C SER A 278 -19.12 2.08 9.99
N THR A 279 -20.27 1.41 9.92
CA THR A 279 -21.17 1.43 8.76
C THR A 279 -22.52 2.06 9.15
N TRP A 280 -23.30 2.48 8.16
CA TRP A 280 -24.64 3.03 8.39
C TRP A 280 -25.72 2.09 7.85
N SER A 281 -26.71 1.79 8.68
CA SER A 281 -27.88 0.96 8.34
C SER A 281 -28.93 1.69 7.49
N ASP A 282 -28.80 3.01 7.34
CA ASP A 282 -29.55 3.83 6.40
C ASP A 282 -28.58 4.87 5.82
N VAL A 283 -28.30 4.77 4.52
CA VAL A 283 -27.48 5.73 3.76
C VAL A 283 -28.31 6.59 2.80
N GLY A 284 -29.62 6.67 3.04
CA GLY A 284 -30.58 7.39 2.21
C GLY A 284 -31.42 6.48 1.32
N GLN A 285 -32.42 7.10 0.68
CA GLN A 285 -33.46 6.41 -0.06
C GLN A 285 -33.14 6.22 -1.53
N LEU A 286 -33.53 5.06 -2.05
CA LEU A 286 -33.61 4.73 -3.47
C LEU A 286 -34.83 5.40 -4.12
N GLY A 287 -34.88 5.37 -5.45
CA GLY A 287 -35.98 5.95 -6.23
C GLY A 287 -37.36 5.30 -6.01
N ASP A 288 -37.41 4.14 -5.35
CA ASP A 288 -38.64 3.47 -4.92
C ASP A 288 -39.05 3.76 -3.46
N GLY A 289 -38.26 4.59 -2.75
CA GLY A 289 -38.49 4.97 -1.35
C GLY A 289 -37.93 4.00 -0.31
N THR A 290 -37.25 2.92 -0.70
CA THR A 290 -36.56 2.03 0.24
C THR A 290 -35.21 2.62 0.69
N SER A 291 -34.82 2.44 1.95
CA SER A 291 -33.49 2.83 2.45
C SER A 291 -32.43 1.81 2.02
N GLU A 292 -31.28 2.30 1.56
CA GLU A 292 -30.07 1.50 1.32
C GLU A 292 -29.27 1.34 2.62
N ALA A 293 -28.54 0.21 2.77
CA ALA A 293 -27.68 -0.05 3.92
C ALA A 293 -26.27 -0.47 3.48
N GLU A 294 -25.24 -0.07 4.23
CA GLU A 294 -23.86 -0.48 3.96
C GLU A 294 -23.63 -1.96 4.37
N PRO A 295 -23.27 -2.87 3.42
CA PRO A 295 -23.25 -4.31 3.66
C PRO A 295 -21.95 -4.81 4.31
N PHE A 296 -20.95 -3.96 4.51
CA PHE A 296 -19.63 -4.35 5.00
C PHE A 296 -19.66 -4.94 6.42
N LEU A 297 -18.58 -5.63 6.81
CA LEU A 297 -18.42 -6.12 8.18
C LEU A 297 -17.84 -5.01 9.07
N GLU A 298 -18.74 -4.27 9.72
CA GLU A 298 -18.45 -3.12 10.56
C GLU A 298 -17.43 -3.41 11.69
N GLY A 299 -16.39 -2.58 11.80
CA GLY A 299 -15.45 -2.50 12.92
C GLY A 299 -14.49 -3.69 13.09
N VAL A 300 -14.82 -4.87 12.56
CA VAL A 300 -14.10 -6.13 12.85
C VAL A 300 -12.66 -6.12 12.34
N CYS A 301 -12.35 -5.48 11.20
CA CYS A 301 -10.98 -5.40 10.68
C CYS A 301 -10.04 -4.61 11.60
N TRP A 302 -10.56 -3.70 12.44
CA TRP A 302 -9.72 -2.85 13.30
C TRP A 302 -8.82 -3.63 14.27
N LYS A 303 -9.30 -4.74 14.84
CA LYS A 303 -8.48 -5.58 15.74
C LYS A 303 -7.26 -6.17 15.03
N TYR A 304 -7.38 -6.46 13.73
CA TYR A 304 -6.30 -6.99 12.91
C TYR A 304 -5.34 -5.87 12.47
N ILE A 305 -5.82 -4.65 12.24
CA ILE A 305 -5.00 -3.45 12.03
C ILE A 305 -4.15 -3.15 13.29
N VAL A 306 -4.74 -3.23 14.49
CA VAL A 306 -4.00 -3.09 15.76
C VAL A 306 -2.98 -4.23 15.95
N ARG A 307 -3.33 -5.47 15.58
CA ARG A 307 -2.37 -6.61 15.58
C ARG A 307 -1.21 -6.38 14.62
N LEU A 308 -1.45 -5.83 13.43
CA LEU A 308 -0.40 -5.41 12.51
C LEU A 308 0.53 -4.38 13.16
N PHE A 309 0.02 -3.39 13.90
CA PHE A 309 0.89 -2.42 14.59
C PHE A 309 1.79 -3.08 15.65
N ALA A 310 1.38 -4.19 16.26
CA ALA A 310 2.23 -4.98 17.14
C ALA A 310 3.34 -5.69 16.37
N TRP A 311 3.02 -6.36 15.26
CA TRP A 311 4.00 -7.01 14.39
C TRP A 311 4.99 -6.03 13.76
N ALA A 312 4.50 -4.90 13.23
CA ALA A 312 5.33 -3.85 12.64
C ALA A 312 6.35 -3.31 13.66
N ARG A 313 5.92 -3.06 14.91
CA ARG A 313 6.81 -2.70 16.02
C ARG A 313 7.83 -3.79 16.34
N LYS A 314 7.40 -5.05 16.41
CA LYS A 314 8.27 -6.20 16.71
C LYS A 314 9.40 -6.36 15.70
N TYR A 315 9.18 -6.04 14.41
CA TYR A 315 10.17 -6.19 13.34
C TYR A 315 10.82 -4.88 12.85
N GLY A 316 10.53 -3.74 13.49
CA GLY A 316 11.13 -2.45 13.15
C GLY A 316 10.59 -1.83 11.84
N ILE A 317 9.41 -2.25 11.40
CA ILE A 317 8.73 -1.81 10.17
C ILE A 317 7.88 -0.58 10.47
N ARG A 318 8.00 0.46 9.63
CA ARG A 318 7.14 1.66 9.68
C ARG A 318 5.87 1.47 8.86
N VAL A 319 4.81 2.17 9.24
CA VAL A 319 3.48 2.05 8.62
C VAL A 319 3.07 3.37 7.95
N ASN A 320 2.69 3.27 6.68
CA ASN A 320 1.78 4.20 6.03
C ASN A 320 0.36 3.62 6.13
N LEU A 321 -0.47 4.17 7.01
CA LEU A 321 -1.87 3.77 7.13
C LEU A 321 -2.65 4.52 6.06
N ASP A 322 -3.35 3.84 5.16
CA ASP A 322 -3.96 4.46 3.99
C ASP A 322 -5.49 4.27 4.01
N LEU A 323 -6.25 5.36 4.12
CA LEU A 323 -7.70 5.33 4.06
C LEU A 323 -8.14 5.18 2.60
N HIS A 324 -8.31 3.91 2.23
CA HIS A 324 -8.41 3.47 0.84
C HIS A 324 -9.83 3.63 0.26
N THR A 325 -10.84 3.74 1.13
CA THR A 325 -12.25 3.84 0.76
C THR A 325 -12.94 5.05 1.39
N ALA A 326 -13.81 5.70 0.62
CA ALA A 326 -14.62 6.83 1.07
C ALA A 326 -16.13 6.56 0.91
N PRO A 327 -16.98 7.04 1.83
CA PRO A 327 -18.43 7.08 1.63
C PRO A 327 -18.80 7.74 0.29
N GLY A 328 -19.67 7.09 -0.49
CA GLY A 328 -20.04 7.53 -1.83
C GLY A 328 -19.01 7.23 -2.92
N SER A 329 -17.86 6.65 -2.60
CA SER A 329 -16.70 6.40 -3.47
C SER A 329 -16.04 7.66 -4.07
N GLN A 330 -14.71 7.69 -4.03
CA GLN A 330 -13.86 8.75 -4.57
C GLN A 330 -13.36 8.50 -6.01
N ASN A 331 -13.49 7.27 -6.53
CA ASN A 331 -13.05 6.90 -7.88
C ASN A 331 -14.00 5.97 -8.65
N GLY A 332 -14.98 5.34 -8.00
CA GLY A 332 -15.89 4.40 -8.65
C GLY A 332 -15.23 3.08 -9.08
N TYR A 333 -14.02 2.78 -8.60
CA TYR A 333 -13.32 1.53 -8.81
C TYR A 333 -13.62 0.53 -7.68
N ASN A 334 -13.42 -0.76 -7.94
CA ASN A 334 -13.73 -1.85 -7.00
C ASN A 334 -12.99 -1.73 -5.65
N HIS A 335 -11.71 -1.36 -5.67
CA HIS A 335 -10.91 -1.15 -4.47
C HIS A 335 -11.32 0.09 -3.64
N SER A 336 -12.25 0.93 -4.11
CA SER A 336 -12.92 1.91 -3.22
C SER A 336 -14.05 1.31 -2.37
N GLY A 337 -14.27 -0.01 -2.43
CA GLY A 337 -15.32 -0.74 -1.74
C GLY A 337 -16.63 -0.85 -2.51
N ARG A 338 -16.98 0.15 -3.33
CA ARG A 338 -18.16 0.12 -4.23
C ARG A 338 -17.82 0.73 -5.59
N ARG A 339 -17.88 -0.09 -6.64
CA ARG A 339 -17.71 0.30 -8.04
C ARG A 339 -18.91 1.12 -8.52
N GLY A 340 -18.68 2.05 -9.44
CA GLY A 340 -19.74 2.77 -10.16
C GLY A 340 -19.63 4.28 -10.04
N GLN A 341 -20.61 4.92 -9.39
CA GLN A 341 -20.70 6.37 -9.33
C GLN A 341 -19.82 6.98 -8.22
N VAL A 342 -19.00 7.96 -8.59
CA VAL A 342 -18.32 8.85 -7.62
C VAL A 342 -19.33 9.84 -7.06
N ASN A 343 -19.69 9.70 -5.79
CA ASN A 343 -20.57 10.62 -5.04
C ASN A 343 -19.81 11.30 -3.87
N PHE A 344 -18.53 11.01 -3.68
CA PHE A 344 -17.66 11.81 -2.81
C PHE A 344 -17.34 13.15 -3.49
N LEU A 345 -17.63 14.29 -2.84
CA LEU A 345 -17.44 15.65 -3.37
C LEU A 345 -18.03 15.89 -4.79
N LYS A 346 -19.07 15.13 -5.16
CA LYS A 346 -19.76 15.24 -6.44
C LYS A 346 -21.24 14.91 -6.27
N GLY A 347 -22.10 15.61 -7.00
CA GLY A 347 -23.55 15.47 -6.90
C GLY A 347 -24.10 15.94 -5.55
N VAL A 348 -25.40 15.72 -5.34
CA VAL A 348 -26.12 16.31 -4.20
C VAL A 348 -25.62 15.79 -2.84
N MET A 349 -25.19 14.52 -2.76
CA MET A 349 -24.63 13.93 -1.54
C MET A 349 -23.14 14.22 -1.31
N GLY A 350 -22.50 14.98 -2.20
CA GLY A 350 -21.05 15.22 -2.20
C GLY A 350 -20.47 15.78 -0.89
N ILE A 351 -21.19 16.72 -0.24
CA ILE A 351 -20.75 17.31 1.03
C ILE A 351 -21.01 16.38 2.20
N ALA A 352 -22.18 15.74 2.26
CA ALA A 352 -22.53 14.78 3.30
C ALA A 352 -21.50 13.62 3.36
N ASN A 353 -21.17 13.04 2.20
CA ASN A 353 -20.13 12.02 2.07
C ASN A 353 -18.75 12.49 2.55
N ALA A 354 -18.36 13.72 2.19
CA ALA A 354 -17.11 14.29 2.66
C ALA A 354 -17.08 14.56 4.17
N GLN A 355 -18.21 14.95 4.77
CA GLN A 355 -18.34 15.07 6.22
C GLN A 355 -18.14 13.73 6.92
N ARG A 356 -18.73 12.62 6.43
CA ARG A 356 -18.49 11.27 6.99
C ARG A 356 -17.01 10.90 6.92
N LEU A 357 -16.34 11.17 5.80
CA LEU A 357 -14.92 10.91 5.68
C LEU A 357 -14.08 11.75 6.67
N LEU A 358 -14.41 13.03 6.88
CA LEU A 358 -13.73 13.87 7.88
C LEU A 358 -13.88 13.33 9.32
N ASP A 359 -15.06 12.86 9.71
CA ASP A 359 -15.26 12.30 11.06
C ASP A 359 -14.50 10.98 11.23
N TYR A 360 -14.40 10.14 10.18
CA TYR A 360 -13.55 8.95 10.20
C TYR A 360 -12.05 9.27 10.25
N ILE A 361 -11.58 10.25 9.47
CA ILE A 361 -10.19 10.75 9.52
C ILE A 361 -9.86 11.26 10.92
N ARG A 362 -10.77 12.00 11.55
CA ARG A 362 -10.65 12.48 12.94
C ARG A 362 -10.46 11.31 13.90
N ILE A 363 -11.39 10.34 13.90
CA ILE A 363 -11.35 9.18 14.81
C ILE A 363 -10.07 8.34 14.63
N ILE A 364 -9.63 8.13 13.38
CA ILE A 364 -8.38 7.42 13.09
C ILE A 364 -7.17 8.23 13.58
N THR A 365 -7.15 9.56 13.36
CA THR A 365 -6.08 10.45 13.82
C THR A 365 -5.94 10.44 15.33
N GLU A 366 -7.07 10.50 16.04
CA GLU A 366 -7.13 10.42 17.51
C GLU A 366 -6.51 9.12 18.03
N PHE A 367 -6.75 8.00 17.35
CA PHE A 367 -6.12 6.73 17.73
C PHE A 367 -4.61 6.70 17.44
N ILE A 368 -4.20 6.97 16.19
CA ILE A 368 -2.81 6.73 15.75
C ILE A 368 -1.81 7.77 16.30
N SER A 369 -2.30 8.90 16.82
CA SER A 369 -1.47 9.96 17.39
C SER A 369 -1.08 9.72 18.85
N GLN A 370 -1.70 8.73 19.50
CA GLN A 370 -1.32 8.30 20.86
C GLN A 370 0.17 7.87 20.90
N PRO A 371 0.90 8.13 22.00
CA PRO A 371 2.32 7.80 22.14
C PRO A 371 2.68 6.36 21.77
N GLU A 372 1.76 5.43 22.01
CA GLU A 372 1.87 4.00 21.74
C GLU A 372 1.99 3.68 20.25
N TYR A 373 1.39 4.48 19.35
CA TYR A 373 1.30 4.19 17.91
C TYR A 373 2.10 5.13 17.02
N ARG A 374 2.36 6.37 17.45
CA ARG A 374 3.01 7.41 16.62
C ARG A 374 4.38 7.04 16.05
N ASP A 375 5.13 6.17 16.74
CA ASP A 375 6.46 5.72 16.31
C ASP A 375 6.34 4.68 15.16
N VAL A 376 5.21 3.97 15.08
CA VAL A 376 4.92 2.95 14.06
C VAL A 376 4.20 3.58 12.87
N VAL A 377 3.10 4.30 13.11
CA VAL A 377 2.29 4.95 12.07
C VAL A 377 2.85 6.34 11.81
N GLN A 378 3.79 6.42 10.87
CA GLN A 378 4.50 7.66 10.55
C GLN A 378 3.90 8.42 9.36
N ILE A 379 3.06 7.78 8.55
CA ILE A 379 2.26 8.39 7.48
C ILE A 379 0.80 7.96 7.66
N PHE A 380 -0.13 8.90 7.48
CA PHE A 380 -1.55 8.64 7.30
C PHE A 380 -1.95 9.15 5.91
N GLY A 381 -2.08 8.24 4.93
CA GLY A 381 -2.74 8.49 3.66
C GLY A 381 -4.23 8.69 3.91
N VAL A 382 -4.76 9.89 3.64
CA VAL A 382 -6.12 10.26 4.09
C VAL A 382 -7.22 10.04 3.06
N LEU A 383 -6.84 9.82 1.80
CA LEU A 383 -7.75 9.50 0.70
C LEU A 383 -6.99 8.93 -0.49
N ASN A 384 -7.13 7.62 -0.73
CA ASN A 384 -6.56 6.94 -1.88
C ASN A 384 -7.23 7.38 -3.20
N GLU A 385 -6.44 7.65 -4.24
CA GLU A 385 -6.89 7.77 -5.64
C GLU A 385 -8.17 8.59 -5.93
N PRO A 386 -8.40 9.79 -5.37
CA PRO A 386 -9.58 10.58 -5.74
C PRO A 386 -9.49 11.05 -7.20
N LEU A 387 -10.49 10.74 -8.03
CA LEU A 387 -10.47 11.11 -9.45
C LEU A 387 -10.66 12.63 -9.64
N LEU A 388 -9.55 13.39 -9.77
CA LEU A 388 -9.63 14.83 -10.09
C LEU A 388 -10.42 15.13 -11.38
N PRO A 389 -10.36 14.34 -12.47
CA PRO A 389 -11.17 14.58 -13.66
C PRO A 389 -12.69 14.45 -13.41
N THR A 390 -13.09 13.75 -12.35
CA THR A 390 -14.50 13.49 -12.01
C THR A 390 -15.01 14.44 -10.92
N ILE A 391 -14.20 14.68 -9.88
CA ILE A 391 -14.55 15.51 -8.72
C ILE A 391 -14.27 16.98 -8.99
N GLY A 392 -13.06 17.28 -9.45
CA GLY A 392 -12.49 18.62 -9.62
C GLY A 392 -11.32 18.89 -8.67
N ARG A 393 -10.21 19.42 -9.20
CA ARG A 393 -9.01 19.78 -8.41
C ARG A 393 -9.30 20.79 -7.29
N PRO A 394 -10.09 21.87 -7.47
CA PRO A 394 -10.40 22.81 -6.39
C PRO A 394 -11.13 22.17 -5.19
N GLN A 395 -12.06 21.25 -5.46
CA GLN A 395 -12.83 20.55 -4.44
C GLN A 395 -11.94 19.64 -3.58
N VAL A 396 -11.06 18.86 -4.22
CA VAL A 396 -10.08 18.02 -3.51
C VAL A 396 -9.02 18.87 -2.80
N SER A 397 -8.60 20.00 -3.39
CA SER A 397 -7.66 20.94 -2.75
C SER A 397 -8.22 21.54 -1.46
N ALA A 398 -9.50 21.94 -1.46
CA ALA A 398 -10.19 22.44 -0.27
C ALA A 398 -10.35 21.34 0.80
N PHE A 399 -10.70 20.12 0.39
CA PHE A 399 -10.78 18.96 1.29
C PHE A 399 -9.42 18.65 1.94
N TYR A 400 -8.33 18.64 1.18
CA TYR A 400 -6.98 18.42 1.71
C TYR A 400 -6.55 19.51 2.71
N LEU A 401 -6.94 20.78 2.50
CA LEU A 401 -6.71 21.82 3.50
C LEU A 401 -7.55 21.61 4.77
N GLN A 402 -8.82 21.19 4.66
CA GLN A 402 -9.63 20.83 5.82
C GLN A 402 -9.04 19.65 6.60
N VAL A 403 -8.57 18.61 5.91
CA VAL A 403 -7.91 17.46 6.53
C VAL A 403 -6.60 17.86 7.22
N HIS A 404 -5.79 18.72 6.61
CA HIS A 404 -4.58 19.26 7.26
C HIS A 404 -4.93 19.95 8.59
N ASP A 405 -5.91 20.84 8.58
CA ASP A 405 -6.31 21.58 9.79
C ASP A 405 -6.92 20.66 10.85
N LEU A 406 -7.78 19.73 10.45
CA LEU A 406 -8.36 18.71 11.33
C LEU A 406 -7.25 17.92 12.05
N VAL A 407 -6.33 17.34 11.28
CA VAL A 407 -5.23 16.52 11.81
C VAL A 407 -4.31 17.34 12.70
N ARG A 408 -3.95 18.58 12.32
CA ARG A 408 -3.02 19.43 13.09
C ARG A 408 -3.68 20.11 14.30
N ASN A 409 -5.00 20.28 14.32
CA ASN A 409 -5.73 20.71 15.52
C ASN A 409 -5.75 19.61 16.59
N ILE A 410 -5.77 18.33 16.20
CA ILE A 410 -5.63 17.18 17.11
C ILE A 410 -4.16 17.03 17.54
N THR A 411 -3.24 16.98 16.57
CA THR A 411 -1.85 16.54 16.81
C THR A 411 -0.89 17.64 17.24
N GLY A 412 -1.20 18.90 16.91
CA GLY A 412 -0.28 20.03 16.98
C GLY A 412 0.62 20.13 15.74
N TYR A 413 1.48 21.15 15.74
CA TYR A 413 2.39 21.45 14.63
C TYR A 413 3.86 21.15 14.98
N GLY A 414 4.62 20.70 13.99
CA GLY A 414 6.07 20.49 14.05
C GLY A 414 6.49 19.03 14.27
N ALA A 415 7.80 18.77 14.16
CA ALA A 415 8.35 17.42 14.20
C ALA A 415 7.92 16.64 15.48
N GLY A 416 7.47 15.39 15.29
CA GLY A 416 6.96 14.53 16.36
C GLY A 416 5.51 14.79 16.80
N LYS A 417 4.79 15.73 16.17
CA LYS A 417 3.37 16.01 16.43
C LYS A 417 2.46 15.22 15.48
N GLY A 418 2.24 13.93 15.76
CA GLY A 418 1.46 13.04 14.90
C GLY A 418 2.13 12.74 13.55
N PRO A 419 1.43 12.02 12.64
CA PRO A 419 2.01 11.52 11.38
C PRO A 419 2.19 12.61 10.32
N TYR A 420 2.94 12.26 9.26
CA TYR A 420 2.83 12.94 7.97
C TYR A 420 1.46 12.67 7.34
N ILE A 421 0.89 13.65 6.65
CA ILE A 421 -0.40 13.53 5.98
C ILE A 421 -0.15 13.21 4.51
N GLY A 422 -0.58 12.05 4.05
CA GLY A 422 -0.47 11.61 2.66
C GLY A 422 -1.66 12.08 1.82
N PHE A 423 -1.38 12.85 0.77
CA PHE A 423 -2.35 13.27 -0.24
C PHE A 423 -1.99 12.59 -1.57
N HIS A 424 -2.91 11.85 -2.17
CA HIS A 424 -2.70 11.27 -3.50
C HIS A 424 -2.86 12.34 -4.60
N ASP A 425 -2.09 12.23 -5.68
CA ASP A 425 -2.09 13.23 -6.77
C ASP A 425 -3.40 13.29 -7.60
N GLY A 426 -4.29 12.34 -7.34
CA GLY A 426 -5.63 12.18 -7.92
C GLY A 426 -5.63 12.02 -9.45
N PHE A 427 -4.54 11.48 -10.00
CA PHE A 427 -4.25 11.31 -11.42
C PHE A 427 -4.18 12.63 -12.21
N GLY A 428 -4.08 13.78 -11.53
CA GLY A 428 -3.69 15.05 -12.14
C GLY A 428 -2.20 15.12 -12.49
N GLY A 429 -1.42 14.15 -12.00
CA GLY A 429 0.03 14.10 -12.09
C GLY A 429 0.70 15.06 -11.09
N ILE A 430 1.72 14.57 -10.40
CA ILE A 430 2.45 15.29 -9.34
C ILE A 430 2.88 16.72 -9.66
N SER A 431 3.22 17.03 -10.92
CA SER A 431 3.58 18.40 -11.33
C SER A 431 2.46 19.43 -11.16
N SER A 432 1.19 19.00 -11.18
CA SER A 432 0.02 19.85 -10.95
C SER A 432 -0.16 20.26 -9.48
N TRP A 433 0.60 19.66 -8.56
CA TRP A 433 0.60 19.97 -7.13
C TRP A 433 1.79 20.82 -6.70
N ALA A 434 2.72 21.17 -7.59
CA ALA A 434 3.83 22.07 -7.28
C ALA A 434 3.33 23.39 -6.65
N GLY A 435 3.93 23.78 -5.52
CA GLY A 435 3.50 24.95 -4.75
C GLY A 435 2.15 24.84 -4.03
N PHE A 436 1.55 23.65 -3.92
CA PHE A 436 0.32 23.44 -3.13
C PHE A 436 0.59 23.59 -1.62
N LEU A 437 -0.21 24.43 -0.95
CA LEU A 437 -0.14 24.75 0.49
C LEU A 437 1.28 25.03 1.05
N PRO A 438 2.02 26.05 0.57
CA PRO A 438 3.32 26.39 1.12
C PRO A 438 3.21 26.72 2.61
N GLY A 439 4.00 26.06 3.45
CA GLY A 439 3.94 26.20 4.92
C GLY A 439 3.10 25.12 5.64
N ALA A 440 2.45 24.19 4.93
CA ALA A 440 1.70 23.09 5.53
C ALA A 440 2.61 22.10 6.26
N ASP A 441 2.30 21.77 7.51
CA ASP A 441 3.18 20.94 8.34
C ASP A 441 3.13 19.47 7.93
N ARG A 442 4.24 18.95 7.41
CA ARG A 442 4.49 17.52 7.16
C ARG A 442 3.40 16.87 6.31
N VAL A 443 3.31 17.32 5.06
CA VAL A 443 2.47 16.73 4.01
C VAL A 443 3.37 15.95 3.05
N ILE A 444 2.87 14.80 2.57
CA ILE A 444 3.47 13.98 1.52
C ILE A 444 2.54 13.94 0.32
N LEU A 445 3.09 14.08 -0.88
CA LEU A 445 2.37 13.77 -2.12
C LEU A 445 2.63 12.33 -2.51
N ASP A 446 1.56 11.61 -2.78
CA ASP A 446 1.55 10.21 -3.19
C ASP A 446 1.15 10.09 -4.67
N THR A 447 1.75 9.18 -5.41
CA THR A 447 1.51 8.96 -6.85
C THR A 447 1.68 7.50 -7.23
N HIS A 448 0.81 7.01 -8.11
CA HIS A 448 0.69 5.58 -8.44
C HIS A 448 1.04 5.30 -9.93
N PRO A 449 2.34 5.28 -10.30
CA PRO A 449 2.75 5.04 -11.68
C PRO A 449 2.63 3.57 -12.12
N TYR A 450 1.76 3.34 -13.10
CA TYR A 450 1.56 2.06 -13.77
C TYR A 450 1.61 2.20 -15.31
N PHE A 451 2.04 1.14 -16.01
CA PHE A 451 1.90 1.05 -17.48
C PHE A 451 0.70 0.17 -17.92
N ALA A 452 0.26 -0.76 -17.07
CA ALA A 452 -0.86 -1.68 -17.34
C ALA A 452 -2.13 -0.97 -17.81
N PHE A 453 -2.56 0.08 -17.12
CA PHE A 453 -3.91 0.65 -17.26
C PHE A 453 -4.02 1.80 -18.28
N GLY A 454 -2.99 2.04 -19.08
CA GLY A 454 -2.98 3.09 -20.11
C GLY A 454 -3.80 2.76 -21.38
N GLY A 455 -4.46 1.60 -21.42
CA GLY A 455 -5.22 1.11 -22.60
C GLY A 455 -4.35 0.75 -23.81
N ASN A 456 -3.03 0.75 -23.66
CA ASN A 456 -2.08 0.40 -24.72
C ASN A 456 -1.89 -1.12 -24.78
N PRO A 457 -1.69 -1.70 -25.99
CA PRO A 457 -1.53 -3.14 -26.13
C PRO A 457 -0.25 -3.71 -25.49
N ASN A 458 0.72 -2.85 -25.14
CA ASN A 458 1.92 -3.18 -24.36
C ASN A 458 2.71 -4.42 -24.82
N ILE A 459 2.72 -4.68 -26.14
CA ILE A 459 3.29 -5.89 -26.76
C ILE A 459 4.82 -5.86 -26.97
N GLU A 460 5.53 -4.81 -26.57
CA GLU A 460 6.99 -4.81 -26.74
C GLU A 460 7.67 -5.85 -25.83
N PRO A 461 8.64 -6.62 -26.34
CA PRO A 461 9.17 -7.76 -25.63
C PRO A 461 9.95 -7.37 -24.38
N ILE A 462 9.55 -7.91 -23.23
CA ILE A 462 10.32 -7.84 -21.99
C ILE A 462 11.42 -8.92 -21.95
N ALA A 463 11.10 -10.13 -22.42
CA ALA A 463 12.03 -11.25 -22.58
C ALA A 463 12.97 -10.99 -23.78
N THR A 464 14.17 -10.46 -23.50
CA THR A 464 15.13 -9.96 -24.51
C THR A 464 16.55 -10.50 -24.28
N GLY A 465 16.67 -11.58 -23.50
CA GLY A 465 17.93 -12.23 -23.12
C GLY A 465 18.24 -12.08 -21.64
N GLU A 466 19.38 -12.62 -21.22
CA GLU A 466 19.77 -12.71 -19.81
C GLU A 466 20.79 -11.64 -19.36
N ASP A 467 21.37 -10.84 -20.27
CA ASP A 467 22.32 -9.77 -19.92
C ASP A 467 21.60 -8.64 -19.14
N PRO A 468 21.96 -8.36 -17.86
CA PRO A 468 21.36 -7.31 -17.07
C PRO A 468 21.40 -5.91 -17.70
N LYS A 469 22.29 -5.68 -18.68
CA LYS A 469 22.45 -4.39 -19.38
C LYS A 469 21.45 -4.17 -20.51
N SER A 470 20.86 -5.24 -21.07
CA SER A 470 19.95 -5.15 -22.23
C SER A 470 18.64 -5.89 -22.08
N ALA A 471 18.49 -6.75 -21.07
CA ALA A 471 17.24 -7.43 -20.76
C ALA A 471 16.14 -6.43 -20.31
N GLY A 472 14.89 -6.78 -20.57
CA GLY A 472 13.70 -5.95 -20.30
C GLY A 472 13.21 -5.14 -21.49
N GLY A 473 13.93 -5.14 -22.62
CA GLY A 473 13.55 -4.39 -23.82
C GLY A 473 13.41 -2.88 -23.54
N PRO A 474 12.33 -2.21 -23.97
CA PRO A 474 12.14 -0.78 -23.71
C PRO A 474 11.70 -0.47 -22.28
N TRP A 475 11.20 -1.46 -21.53
CA TRP A 475 10.50 -1.24 -20.26
C TRP A 475 11.36 -0.62 -19.15
N PRO A 476 12.63 -1.04 -18.92
CA PRO A 476 13.51 -0.36 -17.97
C PRO A 476 13.74 1.12 -18.33
N GLY A 477 13.93 1.43 -19.61
CA GLY A 477 14.11 2.80 -20.08
C GLY A 477 12.87 3.68 -19.92
N ARG A 478 11.67 3.08 -20.03
CA ARG A 478 10.37 3.72 -19.76
C ARG A 478 10.19 3.99 -18.27
N ALA A 479 10.41 3.01 -17.40
CA ALA A 479 10.33 3.17 -15.93
C ALA A 479 11.26 4.29 -15.43
N CYS A 480 12.48 4.34 -15.96
CA CYS A 480 13.45 5.38 -15.61
C CYS A 480 13.02 6.82 -15.96
N GLN A 481 11.99 7.03 -16.79
CA GLN A 481 11.45 8.38 -17.02
C GLN A 481 10.67 8.91 -15.82
N TRP A 482 10.10 8.04 -14.97
CA TRP A 482 9.37 8.47 -13.77
C TRP A 482 10.23 9.30 -12.82
N GLY A 483 11.53 8.99 -12.70
CA GLY A 483 12.45 9.68 -11.78
C GLY A 483 12.62 11.17 -12.08
N THR A 484 12.51 11.59 -13.34
CA THR A 484 12.51 13.02 -13.71
C THR A 484 11.31 13.75 -13.09
N SER A 485 10.11 13.17 -13.18
CA SER A 485 8.90 13.73 -12.60
C SER A 485 8.93 13.69 -11.06
N LEU A 486 9.31 12.55 -10.47
CA LEU A 486 9.39 12.39 -9.01
C LEU A 486 10.36 13.39 -8.39
N ASN A 487 11.59 13.52 -8.91
CA ASN A 487 12.55 14.49 -8.39
C ASN A 487 12.13 15.95 -8.65
N SER A 488 11.42 16.22 -9.76
CA SER A 488 10.84 17.54 -9.99
C SER A 488 9.72 17.86 -8.97
N SER A 489 8.98 16.86 -8.50
CA SER A 489 8.03 17.02 -7.38
C SER A 489 8.74 17.22 -6.04
N ARG A 490 9.78 16.42 -5.75
CA ARG A 490 10.61 16.60 -4.54
C ARG A 490 11.17 18.02 -4.41
N ASN A 491 11.60 18.62 -5.53
CA ASN A 491 12.09 20.00 -5.59
C ASN A 491 10.98 21.07 -5.45
N ASN A 492 9.80 20.87 -6.08
CA ASN A 492 8.79 21.94 -6.26
C ASN A 492 7.53 21.82 -5.39
N PHE A 493 7.27 20.65 -4.81
CA PHE A 493 6.19 20.39 -3.86
C PHE A 493 6.75 20.14 -2.46
N GLY A 494 7.70 19.21 -2.34
CA GLY A 494 8.19 18.67 -1.07
C GLY A 494 8.20 17.14 -1.08
N VAL A 495 8.12 16.51 0.09
CA VAL A 495 8.19 15.06 0.23
C VAL A 495 7.19 14.39 -0.71
N THR A 496 7.70 13.60 -1.66
CA THR A 496 6.91 12.89 -2.67
C THR A 496 7.37 11.43 -2.70
N VAL A 497 6.42 10.50 -2.66
CA VAL A 497 6.65 9.04 -2.68
C VAL A 497 5.81 8.39 -3.78
N ALA A 498 6.20 7.19 -4.21
CA ALA A 498 5.33 6.33 -4.99
C ALA A 498 4.68 5.27 -4.10
N GLY A 499 3.49 5.56 -3.58
CA GLY A 499 2.67 4.68 -2.72
C GLY A 499 2.21 3.41 -3.43
N GLU A 500 2.24 3.38 -4.76
CA GLU A 500 2.01 2.17 -5.53
C GLU A 500 2.82 2.13 -6.84
N PHE A 501 3.39 0.97 -7.15
CA PHE A 501 3.86 0.56 -8.48
C PHE A 501 3.97 -0.97 -8.50
N SER A 502 4.06 -1.61 -9.67
CA SER A 502 4.24 -3.06 -9.75
C SER A 502 5.11 -3.47 -10.94
N ASN A 503 5.28 -4.78 -11.17
CA ASN A 503 5.83 -5.28 -12.42
C ASN A 503 4.78 -5.37 -13.55
N GLY A 504 3.56 -4.87 -13.32
CA GLY A 504 2.46 -4.74 -14.27
C GLY A 504 2.77 -3.76 -15.38
N TYR A 505 3.64 -4.18 -16.31
CA TYR A 505 3.86 -3.49 -17.57
C TYR A 505 2.72 -3.75 -18.58
N ASN A 506 1.92 -4.79 -18.34
CA ASN A 506 0.67 -5.13 -19.02
C ASN A 506 -0.44 -5.41 -17.98
N ASP A 507 -1.68 -5.50 -18.44
CA ASP A 507 -2.87 -5.73 -17.62
C ASP A 507 -3.40 -7.18 -17.67
N CYS A 508 -2.51 -8.16 -17.83
CA CYS A 508 -2.87 -9.56 -17.65
C CYS A 508 -2.93 -9.93 -16.15
N GLY A 509 -4.01 -10.62 -15.79
CA GLY A 509 -4.22 -11.16 -14.45
C GLY A 509 -5.70 -11.49 -14.24
N LEU A 510 -6.01 -12.62 -13.60
CA LEU A 510 -7.40 -12.98 -13.30
C LEU A 510 -8.06 -11.87 -12.49
N PHE A 511 -9.14 -11.31 -13.03
CA PHE A 511 -9.93 -10.21 -12.47
C PHE A 511 -9.18 -8.89 -12.24
N LEU A 512 -8.00 -8.67 -12.84
CA LEU A 512 -7.20 -7.44 -12.65
C LEU A 512 -8.00 -6.18 -13.05
N ASN A 513 -8.67 -6.22 -14.20
CA ASN A 513 -9.58 -5.15 -14.66
C ASN A 513 -11.02 -5.31 -14.09
N GLY A 514 -11.18 -6.06 -12.98
CA GLY A 514 -12.46 -6.44 -12.35
C GLY A 514 -12.96 -7.82 -12.79
N VAL A 515 -13.95 -8.38 -12.07
CA VAL A 515 -14.46 -9.76 -12.29
C VAL A 515 -14.98 -10.01 -13.72
N ASN A 516 -15.66 -9.01 -14.29
CA ASN A 516 -16.11 -9.00 -15.69
C ASN A 516 -15.30 -8.02 -16.55
N GLY A 517 -14.04 -7.77 -16.18
CA GLY A 517 -13.13 -6.88 -16.90
C GLY A 517 -12.55 -7.54 -18.14
N THR A 518 -12.14 -6.71 -19.10
CA THR A 518 -11.38 -7.12 -20.29
C THR A 518 -10.01 -6.47 -20.26
N GLN A 519 -8.97 -7.23 -20.61
CA GLN A 519 -7.60 -6.75 -20.79
C GLN A 519 -7.44 -5.92 -22.08
N SER A 520 -6.47 -5.02 -22.05
CA SER A 520 -6.02 -4.22 -23.20
C SER A 520 -4.75 -4.79 -23.85
N TYR A 521 -3.98 -5.61 -23.12
CA TYR A 521 -2.79 -6.30 -23.63
C TYR A 521 -3.09 -7.11 -24.91
N GLY A 522 -2.31 -6.84 -25.96
CA GLY A 522 -2.51 -7.42 -27.29
C GLY A 522 -1.89 -8.82 -27.49
N GLY A 523 -1.37 -9.44 -26.44
CA GLY A 523 -0.74 -10.77 -26.47
C GLY A 523 -1.47 -11.82 -25.64
N ASP A 524 -0.85 -12.98 -25.46
CA ASP A 524 -1.42 -14.07 -24.66
C ASP A 524 -1.27 -13.80 -23.15
N CYS A 525 -2.39 -13.55 -22.46
CA CYS A 525 -2.42 -13.47 -20.99
C CYS A 525 -2.27 -14.81 -20.29
N SER A 526 -2.53 -15.95 -20.94
CA SER A 526 -2.35 -17.26 -20.30
C SER A 526 -0.89 -17.52 -19.92
N PHE A 527 0.06 -16.86 -20.60
CA PHE A 527 1.48 -16.84 -20.23
C PHE A 527 1.75 -15.98 -18.99
N TRP A 528 1.10 -14.82 -18.87
CA TRP A 528 1.29 -13.89 -17.75
C TRP A 528 0.53 -14.29 -16.48
N GLU A 529 -0.55 -15.07 -16.59
CA GLU A 529 -1.34 -15.63 -15.48
C GLU A 529 -0.75 -16.93 -14.88
N ASP A 530 0.42 -17.36 -15.34
CA ASP A 530 1.10 -18.58 -14.87
C ASP A 530 2.62 -18.44 -14.96
N SER A 531 3.23 -17.97 -13.87
CA SER A 531 4.67 -17.75 -13.78
C SER A 531 5.52 -19.03 -13.83
N SER A 532 4.91 -20.23 -13.81
CA SER A 532 5.65 -21.48 -14.04
C SER A 532 6.14 -21.60 -15.50
N LYS A 533 5.50 -20.87 -16.43
CA LYS A 533 5.85 -20.79 -17.85
C LYS A 533 7.03 -19.85 -18.13
N TRP A 534 7.45 -19.02 -17.17
CA TRP A 534 8.44 -17.97 -17.41
C TRP A 534 9.87 -18.52 -17.41
N ASP A 535 10.56 -18.35 -18.53
CA ASP A 535 11.95 -18.71 -18.71
C ASP A 535 12.92 -17.68 -18.07
N ALA A 536 14.22 -17.98 -18.10
CA ALA A 536 15.25 -17.11 -17.54
C ALA A 536 15.28 -15.72 -18.20
N SER A 537 15.04 -15.64 -19.52
CA SER A 537 14.94 -14.39 -20.29
C SER A 537 13.77 -13.52 -19.81
N THR A 538 12.61 -14.13 -19.59
CA THR A 538 11.40 -13.46 -19.07
C THR A 538 11.63 -12.94 -17.66
N LYS A 539 12.12 -13.81 -16.76
CA LYS A 539 12.42 -13.45 -15.36
C LYS A 539 13.45 -12.34 -15.26
N GLN A 540 14.51 -12.40 -16.07
CA GLN A 540 15.51 -11.35 -16.12
C GLN A 540 14.94 -10.04 -16.68
N GLY A 541 14.08 -10.09 -17.70
CA GLY A 541 13.42 -8.90 -18.21
C GLY A 541 12.56 -8.19 -17.15
N VAL A 542 11.77 -8.96 -16.40
CA VAL A 542 10.98 -8.47 -15.26
C VAL A 542 11.89 -7.93 -14.15
N MET A 543 12.98 -8.62 -13.81
CA MET A 543 13.98 -8.15 -12.83
C MET A 543 14.58 -6.79 -13.24
N GLN A 544 14.98 -6.61 -14.51
CA GLN A 544 15.55 -5.33 -14.97
C GLN A 544 14.52 -4.21 -15.03
N PHE A 545 13.23 -4.54 -15.23
CA PHE A 545 12.13 -3.59 -15.08
C PHE A 545 11.93 -3.18 -13.61
N ALA A 546 11.85 -4.14 -12.69
CA ALA A 546 11.72 -3.90 -11.26
C ALA A 546 12.83 -2.99 -10.71
N LEU A 547 14.09 -3.32 -11.02
CA LEU A 547 15.27 -2.53 -10.63
C LEU A 547 15.22 -1.09 -11.17
N ALA A 548 14.74 -0.90 -12.41
CA ALA A 548 14.62 0.43 -13.01
C ALA A 548 13.50 1.25 -12.36
N SER A 549 12.36 0.63 -12.07
CA SER A 549 11.26 1.26 -11.33
C SER A 549 11.70 1.69 -9.93
N MET A 550 12.34 0.80 -9.17
CA MET A 550 12.83 1.10 -7.81
C MET A 550 13.83 2.27 -7.78
N ASP A 551 14.78 2.31 -8.72
CA ASP A 551 15.77 3.40 -8.83
C ASP A 551 15.12 4.74 -9.22
N ALA A 552 14.18 4.70 -10.16
CA ALA A 552 13.47 5.89 -10.65
C ALA A 552 12.57 6.52 -9.58
N LEU A 553 11.79 5.71 -8.89
CA LEU A 553 10.82 6.17 -7.89
C LEU A 553 11.54 6.57 -6.60
N GLY A 554 12.47 5.73 -6.16
CA GLY A 554 13.43 6.00 -5.09
C GLY A 554 12.90 5.92 -3.66
N ASP A 555 11.67 6.38 -3.42
CA ASP A 555 10.89 6.14 -2.20
C ASP A 555 9.58 5.52 -2.66
N TRP A 556 9.39 4.24 -2.38
CA TRP A 556 8.39 3.43 -3.09
C TRP A 556 7.75 2.36 -2.22
N PHE A 557 6.52 2.01 -2.59
CA PHE A 557 5.77 0.89 -2.03
C PHE A 557 5.25 0.03 -3.20
N PHE A 558 5.70 -1.22 -3.29
CA PHE A 558 5.26 -2.12 -4.36
C PHE A 558 3.84 -2.64 -4.10
N TRP A 559 2.97 -2.62 -5.11
CA TRP A 559 1.62 -3.18 -5.10
C TRP A 559 1.64 -4.60 -5.68
N THR A 560 1.54 -5.66 -4.87
CA THR A 560 1.38 -5.75 -3.41
C THR A 560 2.38 -6.79 -2.84
N TRP A 561 2.46 -6.96 -1.51
CA TRP A 561 3.32 -7.98 -0.89
C TRP A 561 3.07 -9.37 -1.47
N LYS A 562 1.80 -9.79 -1.53
CA LYS A 562 1.41 -11.06 -2.15
C LYS A 562 -0.02 -11.05 -2.67
N ILE A 563 -0.25 -11.92 -3.65
CA ILE A 563 -1.55 -12.25 -4.24
C ILE A 563 -1.94 -13.64 -3.73
N ALA A 564 -3.21 -13.86 -3.40
CA ALA A 564 -3.73 -15.17 -3.01
C ALA A 564 -3.84 -16.12 -4.21
N ASN A 565 -3.88 -17.42 -3.92
CA ASN A 565 -4.23 -18.42 -4.93
C ASN A 565 -5.69 -18.25 -5.37
N ALA A 566 -5.96 -18.50 -6.64
CA ALA A 566 -7.30 -18.83 -7.12
C ALA A 566 -7.72 -20.24 -6.63
N THR A 567 -8.97 -20.64 -6.89
CA THR A 567 -9.53 -21.95 -6.49
C THR A 567 -8.78 -23.16 -7.08
N ASP A 568 -7.95 -22.97 -8.11
CA ASP A 568 -7.08 -23.99 -8.69
C ASP A 568 -5.70 -24.10 -8.01
N GLY A 569 -5.43 -23.26 -6.99
CA GLY A 569 -4.16 -23.24 -6.26
C GLY A 569 -3.08 -22.37 -6.90
N VAL A 570 -3.36 -21.59 -7.94
CA VAL A 570 -2.38 -20.78 -8.67
C VAL A 570 -2.54 -19.28 -8.37
N VAL A 571 -1.42 -18.57 -8.19
CA VAL A 571 -1.41 -17.10 -8.20
C VAL A 571 -1.59 -16.60 -9.62
N ARG A 572 -2.76 -16.05 -9.93
CA ARG A 572 -3.16 -15.65 -11.29
C ARG A 572 -2.77 -14.23 -11.71
N SER A 573 -2.12 -13.47 -10.84
CA SER A 573 -1.63 -12.11 -11.13
C SER A 573 -0.15 -11.92 -10.69
N PRO A 574 0.79 -12.76 -11.15
CA PRO A 574 2.15 -12.84 -10.60
C PRO A 574 3.02 -11.59 -10.77
N LEU A 575 2.72 -10.71 -11.74
CA LEU A 575 3.38 -9.40 -11.89
C LEU A 575 3.08 -8.43 -10.71
N TRP A 576 2.11 -8.76 -9.87
CA TRP A 576 1.60 -7.95 -8.76
C TRP A 576 1.93 -8.55 -7.38
N SER A 577 2.81 -9.56 -7.32
CA SER A 577 3.18 -10.25 -6.07
C SER A 577 4.68 -10.12 -5.80
N TYR A 578 5.06 -9.27 -4.84
CA TYR A 578 6.46 -9.08 -4.45
C TYR A 578 7.09 -10.39 -3.95
N LYS A 579 6.37 -11.08 -3.05
CA LYS A 579 6.77 -12.35 -2.43
C LYS A 579 7.04 -13.44 -3.46
N LEU A 580 6.09 -13.67 -4.38
CA LEU A 580 6.25 -14.64 -5.46
C LEU A 580 7.40 -14.24 -6.40
N GLY A 581 7.67 -12.94 -6.58
CA GLY A 581 8.81 -12.46 -7.33
C GLY A 581 10.17 -12.74 -6.70
N LEU A 582 10.27 -12.71 -5.37
CA LEU A 582 11.46 -13.15 -4.64
C LEU A 582 11.64 -14.67 -4.79
N GLU A 583 10.59 -15.44 -4.50
CA GLU A 583 10.57 -16.92 -4.57
C GLU A 583 10.88 -17.43 -5.99
N GLY A 584 10.35 -16.75 -7.00
CA GLY A 584 10.48 -17.11 -8.41
C GLY A 584 11.73 -16.56 -9.12
N GLY A 585 12.47 -15.64 -8.49
CA GLY A 585 13.73 -15.10 -9.00
C GLY A 585 13.61 -13.96 -10.02
N TRP A 586 12.54 -13.16 -9.97
CA TRP A 586 12.37 -11.96 -10.81
C TRP A 586 12.24 -10.65 -10.02
N MET A 587 12.51 -10.68 -8.71
CA MET A 587 12.66 -9.50 -7.84
C MET A 587 14.02 -9.52 -7.13
N PRO A 588 14.63 -8.35 -6.87
CA PRO A 588 15.92 -8.29 -6.19
C PRO A 588 15.79 -8.70 -4.72
N THR A 589 16.69 -9.56 -4.25
CA THR A 589 16.73 -10.00 -2.85
C THR A 589 17.29 -8.93 -1.91
N ASP A 590 18.05 -7.96 -2.42
CA ASP A 590 18.44 -6.73 -1.73
C ASP A 590 17.94 -5.53 -2.58
N PRO A 591 16.94 -4.76 -2.11
CA PRO A 591 16.34 -3.68 -2.90
C PRO A 591 17.35 -2.58 -3.26
N ARG A 592 18.44 -2.42 -2.50
CA ARG A 592 19.48 -1.42 -2.78
C ARG A 592 20.28 -1.72 -4.04
N THR A 593 20.17 -2.92 -4.60
CA THR A 593 20.77 -3.27 -5.90
C THR A 593 20.13 -2.52 -7.08
N ALA A 594 18.96 -1.90 -6.88
CA ALA A 594 18.37 -0.96 -7.83
C ALA A 594 19.19 0.32 -8.00
N ASN A 595 19.86 0.80 -6.95
CA ASN A 595 20.49 2.13 -6.93
C ASN A 595 21.48 2.34 -8.10
N GLY A 596 21.20 3.31 -8.95
CA GLY A 596 21.98 3.65 -10.15
C GLY A 596 21.63 2.83 -11.40
N LYS A 597 20.60 1.97 -11.38
CA LYS A 597 20.14 1.20 -12.54
C LYS A 597 19.82 2.11 -13.74
N CYS A 598 19.11 3.21 -13.54
CA CYS A 598 18.74 4.15 -14.60
C CYS A 598 19.97 4.83 -15.23
N GLY A 599 20.91 5.28 -14.39
CA GLY A 599 22.20 5.80 -14.86
C GLY A 599 23.01 4.75 -15.64
N SER A 600 22.96 3.48 -15.23
CA SER A 600 23.68 2.38 -15.91
C SER A 600 23.19 2.08 -17.32
N ILE A 601 21.92 2.39 -17.62
CA ILE A 601 21.31 2.27 -18.95
C ILE A 601 21.24 3.60 -19.71
N GLY A 602 21.95 4.64 -19.23
CA GLY A 602 22.07 5.94 -19.89
C GLY A 602 20.88 6.87 -19.72
N VAL A 603 19.93 6.58 -18.81
CA VAL A 603 18.86 7.51 -18.47
C VAL A 603 19.31 8.44 -17.35
N SER A 604 19.31 9.74 -17.63
CA SER A 604 19.53 10.81 -16.66
C SER A 604 18.32 11.75 -16.64
N GLY A 605 18.03 12.35 -15.49
CA GLY A 605 16.87 13.23 -15.29
C GLY A 605 17.10 14.31 -14.24
N THR A 606 16.05 15.03 -13.87
CA THR A 606 16.08 16.01 -12.77
C THR A 606 16.70 15.39 -11.52
N GLN A 607 17.67 16.09 -10.93
CA GLN A 607 18.27 15.69 -9.66
C GLN A 607 17.49 16.31 -8.51
N PHE A 608 17.44 15.59 -7.40
CA PHE A 608 17.00 16.06 -6.09
C PHE A 608 18.23 16.01 -5.16
N ASP A 609 18.50 17.08 -4.41
CA ASP A 609 19.73 17.21 -3.61
C ASP A 609 19.67 16.55 -2.23
N GLY A 610 18.52 15.95 -1.88
CA GLY A 610 18.28 15.32 -0.59
C GLY A 610 17.71 16.28 0.47
N THR A 611 17.46 17.55 0.14
CA THR A 611 17.03 18.57 1.11
C THR A 611 15.59 19.05 0.87
N TYR A 612 14.86 19.25 1.97
CA TYR A 612 13.52 19.82 1.98
C TYR A 612 13.50 21.12 2.78
N SER A 613 12.54 22.00 2.49
CA SER A 613 12.30 23.19 3.29
C SER A 613 11.90 22.81 4.71
N ALA A 614 12.37 23.55 5.71
CA ALA A 614 12.17 23.20 7.11
C ALA A 614 10.70 22.95 7.49
N TRP A 615 9.75 23.72 6.95
CA TRP A 615 8.32 23.55 7.21
C TRP A 615 7.75 22.21 6.68
N GLN A 616 8.30 21.67 5.59
CA GLN A 616 7.89 20.38 4.99
C GLN A 616 8.22 19.20 5.91
N THR A 617 9.22 19.35 6.79
CA THR A 617 9.66 18.31 7.74
C THR A 617 9.34 18.62 9.21
N GLY A 618 8.53 19.67 9.46
CA GLY A 618 8.08 20.04 10.82
C GLY A 618 9.04 20.93 11.60
N GLY A 619 9.98 21.58 10.91
CA GLY A 619 10.84 22.64 11.46
C GLY A 619 10.20 24.03 11.40
N SER A 620 11.03 25.07 11.28
CA SER A 620 10.57 26.48 11.30
C SER A 620 9.51 26.78 10.23
N HIS A 621 8.46 27.52 10.62
CA HIS A 621 7.30 27.90 9.80
C HIS A 621 6.31 26.77 9.45
N ALA A 622 6.50 25.55 9.97
CA ALA A 622 5.49 24.50 9.89
C ALA A 622 4.14 24.98 10.47
N GLY A 623 3.06 24.81 9.71
CA GLY A 623 1.71 25.26 10.05
C GLY A 623 1.39 26.71 9.63
N THR A 624 2.40 27.49 9.22
CA THR A 624 2.21 28.87 8.74
C THR A 624 1.90 28.87 7.24
N ILE A 625 0.74 28.30 6.86
CA ILE A 625 0.33 28.20 5.46
C ILE A 625 0.14 29.61 4.86
N ASP A 626 0.66 29.80 3.64
CA ASP A 626 0.58 31.05 2.88
C ASP A 626 -0.87 31.61 2.84
N PRO A 627 -1.10 32.89 3.17
CA PRO A 627 -2.42 33.52 3.13
C PRO A 627 -3.13 33.45 1.78
N ALA A 628 -2.40 33.43 0.65
CA ALA A 628 -3.00 33.26 -0.67
C ALA A 628 -3.55 31.85 -0.85
N ALA A 629 -2.79 30.82 -0.47
CA ALA A 629 -3.24 29.42 -0.50
C ALA A 629 -4.43 29.18 0.45
N ARG A 630 -4.42 29.83 1.64
CA ARG A 630 -5.56 29.87 2.55
C ARG A 630 -6.78 30.55 1.91
N SER A 631 -6.59 31.64 1.16
CA SER A 631 -7.68 32.33 0.47
C SER A 631 -8.24 31.56 -0.73
N GLU A 632 -7.42 30.76 -1.41
CA GLU A 632 -7.82 29.98 -2.59
C GLU A 632 -8.56 28.69 -2.20
N TYR A 633 -8.08 27.97 -1.18
CA TYR A 633 -8.58 26.64 -0.82
C TYR A 633 -9.34 26.60 0.52
N GLY A 634 -9.33 27.67 1.31
CA GLY A 634 -9.92 27.69 2.65
C GLY A 634 -11.44 27.74 2.71
N GLN A 635 -12.14 27.90 1.58
CA GLN A 635 -13.60 27.89 1.56
C GLN A 635 -14.13 26.45 1.70
N TRP A 636 -14.82 26.19 2.81
CA TRP A 636 -15.51 24.93 3.08
C TRP A 636 -16.96 25.15 3.54
N PRO A 637 -17.96 24.43 2.98
CA PRO A 637 -17.87 23.58 1.79
C PRO A 637 -17.39 24.31 0.52
N PRO A 638 -16.87 23.60 -0.50
CA PRO A 638 -16.45 24.22 -1.76
C PRO A 638 -17.59 25.03 -2.40
N ALA A 639 -17.26 26.11 -3.10
CA ALA A 639 -18.25 27.03 -3.68
C ALA A 639 -19.21 26.38 -4.68
N THR A 640 -18.74 25.35 -5.38
CA THR A 640 -19.48 24.55 -6.36
C THR A 640 -19.05 23.09 -6.27
N LEU A 641 -19.95 22.17 -6.63
CA LEU A 641 -19.63 20.77 -6.88
C LEU A 641 -19.98 20.40 -8.31
N SER A 642 -19.24 19.46 -8.88
CA SER A 642 -19.59 18.81 -10.14
C SER A 642 -20.94 18.09 -10.01
N ALA A 643 -21.78 18.16 -11.05
CA ALA A 643 -23.15 17.61 -11.08
C ALA A 643 -24.13 18.22 -10.03
N VAL A 644 -23.97 19.50 -9.68
CA VAL A 644 -24.95 20.26 -8.88
C VAL A 644 -25.19 21.63 -9.51
N ASP A 645 -26.44 21.94 -9.87
CA ASP A 645 -26.89 23.26 -10.31
C ASP A 645 -27.84 23.89 -9.28
N ALA A 646 -27.31 24.14 -8.08
CA ALA A 646 -28.03 24.73 -6.96
C ALA A 646 -27.06 25.38 -5.95
N PRO A 647 -27.53 26.34 -5.12
CA PRO A 647 -26.74 26.84 -4.00
C PRO A 647 -26.32 25.70 -3.06
N MET A 648 -25.02 25.63 -2.72
CA MET A 648 -24.45 24.59 -1.84
C MET A 648 -25.15 24.50 -0.48
N THR A 649 -25.76 25.60 -0.01
CA THR A 649 -26.56 25.64 1.23
C THR A 649 -27.84 24.79 1.20
N LEU A 650 -28.28 24.34 0.01
CA LEU A 650 -29.43 23.44 -0.15
C LEU A 650 -29.02 21.96 -0.15
N LEU A 651 -27.72 21.64 -0.26
CA LEU A 651 -27.27 20.26 -0.29
C LEU A 651 -27.43 19.61 1.09
N PRO A 652 -27.73 18.29 1.15
CA PRO A 652 -27.72 17.55 2.40
C PRO A 652 -26.37 17.64 3.11
N THR A 653 -26.42 17.84 4.43
CA THR A 653 -25.27 17.88 5.33
C THR A 653 -25.63 17.18 6.63
N TYR A 654 -24.67 16.49 7.23
CA TYR A 654 -24.83 15.84 8.53
C TYR A 654 -24.59 16.80 9.70
N THR A 655 -25.06 16.40 10.88
CA THR A 655 -24.97 17.17 12.13
C THR A 655 -24.18 16.43 13.20
N ALA A 656 -23.38 17.14 13.98
CA ALA A 656 -22.59 16.60 15.10
C ALA A 656 -23.45 16.40 16.35
N THR A 657 -24.41 15.47 16.28
CA THR A 657 -25.29 15.08 17.40
C THR A 657 -25.37 13.55 17.57
N GLY A 658 -24.56 12.79 16.84
CA GLY A 658 -24.45 11.34 16.96
C GLY A 658 -23.56 10.92 18.14
N SER A 659 -23.53 9.62 18.42
CA SER A 659 -22.57 9.03 19.35
C SER A 659 -21.15 9.24 18.84
N LEU A 660 -20.24 9.68 19.72
CA LEU A 660 -18.81 9.69 19.41
C LEU A 660 -18.31 8.25 19.29
N ALA A 661 -17.98 7.82 18.08
CA ALA A 661 -17.32 6.54 17.85
C ALA A 661 -15.84 6.63 18.28
N THR A 662 -15.33 5.58 18.94
CA THR A 662 -13.93 5.49 19.37
C THR A 662 -13.38 4.14 18.93
N LEU A 663 -12.17 4.16 18.38
CA LEU A 663 -11.45 2.94 18.02
C LEU A 663 -10.78 2.37 19.26
N THR A 664 -11.00 1.10 19.56
CA THR A 664 -10.50 0.49 20.79
C THR A 664 -9.19 -0.25 20.58
N TYR A 665 -8.36 -0.29 21.62
CA TYR A 665 -7.32 -1.31 21.70
C TYR A 665 -7.97 -2.65 22.02
N ILE A 666 -7.86 -3.60 21.10
CA ILE A 666 -8.22 -5.00 21.34
C ILE A 666 -6.91 -5.73 21.59
N THR A 667 -6.63 -6.03 22.86
CA THR A 667 -5.45 -6.76 23.31
C THR A 667 -5.31 -8.06 22.51
N PRO A 668 -4.22 -8.25 21.74
CA PRO A 668 -3.81 -9.58 21.34
C PRO A 668 -3.47 -10.32 22.63
N THR A 669 -4.29 -11.30 23.01
CA THR A 669 -4.07 -12.09 24.24
C THR A 669 -2.67 -12.69 24.19
N PRO A 670 -1.75 -12.37 25.13
CA PRO A 670 -0.41 -12.93 25.08
C PRO A 670 -0.47 -14.45 25.24
N ALA A 671 0.03 -15.21 24.26
CA ALA A 671 0.09 -16.67 24.36
C ALA A 671 1.08 -17.15 25.44
N SER A 672 2.04 -16.32 25.83
CA SER A 672 2.96 -16.65 26.92
C SER A 672 2.25 -16.58 28.26
N SER A 673 2.42 -17.64 29.06
CA SER A 673 2.09 -17.73 30.49
C SER A 673 2.94 -16.80 31.38
N ALA A 674 3.36 -15.65 30.86
CA ALA A 674 4.18 -14.67 31.56
C ALA A 674 3.37 -14.03 32.68
N THR A 675 3.81 -14.22 33.92
CA THR A 675 3.24 -13.66 35.15
C THR A 675 3.45 -12.14 35.30
N VAL A 676 3.84 -11.47 34.22
CA VAL A 676 4.21 -10.06 34.18
C VAL A 676 2.95 -9.24 33.91
N THR A 677 2.53 -8.45 34.89
CA THR A 677 1.50 -7.43 34.68
C THR A 677 2.12 -6.26 33.91
N PRO A 678 1.63 -5.90 32.71
CA PRO A 678 2.15 -4.75 31.96
C PRO A 678 2.07 -3.48 32.81
N THR A 679 3.14 -2.69 32.80
CA THR A 679 3.19 -1.43 33.56
C THR A 679 2.69 -0.23 32.75
N ALA A 680 2.63 -0.38 31.43
CA ALA A 680 2.05 0.61 30.52
C ALA A 680 0.52 0.68 30.66
N SER A 681 -0.02 1.90 30.67
CA SER A 681 -1.47 2.14 30.55
C SER A 681 -1.97 1.68 29.19
N ILE A 682 -3.12 1.00 29.15
CA ILE A 682 -3.79 0.67 27.89
C ILE A 682 -4.29 1.99 27.24
N PRO A 683 -3.94 2.27 25.97
CA PRO A 683 -4.44 3.44 25.27
C PRO A 683 -5.97 3.43 25.16
N ASN A 684 -6.61 4.56 25.45
CA ASN A 684 -8.07 4.70 25.45
C ASN A 684 -8.67 4.87 24.04
N GLY A 685 -7.83 5.06 23.02
CA GLY A 685 -8.25 5.30 21.64
C GLY A 685 -8.45 6.77 21.27
N TRP A 686 -8.14 7.72 22.16
CA TRP A 686 -8.43 9.14 21.99
C TRP A 686 -7.32 10.03 22.55
N PHE A 687 -6.59 10.71 21.66
CA PHE A 687 -5.38 11.47 21.98
C PHE A 687 -5.69 12.86 22.58
N ASN A 688 -6.57 13.62 21.94
CA ASN A 688 -6.95 14.95 22.37
C ASN A 688 -8.17 14.89 23.30
N ALA A 689 -7.92 14.75 24.60
CA ALA A 689 -8.96 14.75 25.64
C ALA A 689 -9.80 16.05 25.70
N ALA A 690 -9.41 17.12 25.00
CA ALA A 690 -10.22 18.33 24.87
C ALA A 690 -11.20 18.30 23.68
N ASP A 691 -11.03 17.39 22.71
CA ASP A 691 -12.00 17.18 21.66
C ASP A 691 -13.13 16.26 22.15
N ASN A 692 -14.26 16.90 22.46
CA ASN A 692 -15.51 16.28 22.87
C ASN A 692 -16.64 16.52 21.87
N THR A 693 -16.30 16.87 20.61
CA THR A 693 -17.30 17.09 19.55
C THR A 693 -18.04 15.78 19.29
N PRO A 694 -19.39 15.74 19.30
CA PRO A 694 -20.12 14.49 19.04
C PRO A 694 -19.84 13.97 17.63
N GLY A 695 -20.03 12.66 17.42
CA GLY A 695 -19.93 12.06 16.08
C GLY A 695 -21.02 12.59 15.15
N ILE A 696 -20.83 12.49 13.84
CA ILE A 696 -21.82 13.00 12.89
C ILE A 696 -22.96 11.99 12.64
N THR A 697 -24.15 12.51 12.35
CA THR A 697 -25.32 11.70 11.99
C THR A 697 -26.29 12.46 11.09
N ALA A 698 -27.27 11.77 10.53
CA ALA A 698 -28.38 12.37 9.78
C ALA A 698 -29.16 13.36 10.65
N VAL A 699 -29.46 14.55 10.09
CA VAL A 699 -30.37 15.51 10.72
C VAL A 699 -31.74 14.85 10.94
N ALA A 700 -32.25 14.89 12.17
CA ALA A 700 -33.48 14.19 12.53
C ALA A 700 -34.70 14.76 11.77
N GLY A 701 -35.50 13.87 11.16
CA GLY A 701 -36.66 14.26 10.34
C GLY A 701 -36.33 14.59 8.88
N CYS A 702 -35.05 14.56 8.48
CA CYS A 702 -34.64 14.74 7.09
C CYS A 702 -34.61 13.44 6.30
N THR A 703 -35.14 13.49 5.07
CA THR A 703 -34.97 12.43 4.07
C THR A 703 -33.72 12.71 3.24
N TYR A 704 -32.79 11.76 3.21
CA TYR A 704 -31.57 11.84 2.40
C TYR A 704 -31.72 10.99 1.13
N PRO A 705 -31.23 11.45 -0.04
CA PRO A 705 -30.95 10.59 -1.18
C PRO A 705 -29.90 9.52 -0.85
N ASP A 706 -29.92 8.36 -1.54
CA ASP A 706 -28.85 7.35 -1.45
C ASP A 706 -27.46 7.98 -1.69
N ALA A 707 -26.62 7.94 -0.64
CA ALA A 707 -25.26 8.45 -0.61
C ALA A 707 -24.34 7.96 -1.76
N TRP A 708 -24.70 6.84 -2.40
CA TRP A 708 -23.92 6.17 -3.45
C TRP A 708 -24.55 6.25 -4.84
N ARG A 709 -25.79 6.72 -4.97
CA ARG A 709 -26.56 6.70 -6.24
C ARG A 709 -27.35 7.99 -6.49
N ALA A 710 -26.82 9.14 -6.04
CA ALA A 710 -27.53 10.42 -6.08
C ALA A 710 -27.15 11.35 -7.26
N LEU A 711 -26.26 10.96 -8.17
CA LEU A 711 -25.75 11.84 -9.23
C LEU A 711 -26.79 12.35 -10.24
N THR A 712 -27.91 11.64 -10.41
CA THR A 712 -29.00 12.00 -11.33
C THR A 712 -30.19 12.65 -10.64
N LEU A 713 -30.14 12.83 -9.31
CA LEU A 713 -31.24 13.36 -8.53
C LEU A 713 -31.18 14.90 -8.48
N PRO A 714 -32.33 15.60 -8.54
CA PRO A 714 -32.36 17.04 -8.43
C PRO A 714 -31.89 17.49 -7.03
N ALA A 715 -31.24 18.65 -6.96
CA ALA A 715 -30.90 19.27 -5.69
C ALA A 715 -32.17 19.58 -4.86
N PRO A 716 -32.12 19.46 -3.53
CA PRO A 716 -33.25 19.83 -2.67
C PRO A 716 -33.67 21.29 -2.90
N THR A 717 -34.98 21.55 -2.93
CA THR A 717 -35.52 22.92 -3.10
C THR A 717 -35.57 23.72 -1.79
N ALA A 718 -35.25 23.09 -0.67
CA ALA A 718 -35.23 23.69 0.66
C ALA A 718 -34.10 23.08 1.51
N VAL A 719 -33.52 23.87 2.41
CA VAL A 719 -32.54 23.38 3.39
C VAL A 719 -33.25 22.43 4.36
N CYS A 720 -32.70 21.24 4.55
CA CYS A 720 -33.19 20.35 5.61
C CYS A 720 -32.54 20.74 6.95
N LYS A 721 -33.37 20.93 7.99
CA LYS A 721 -32.99 21.52 9.28
C LYS A 721 -33.77 20.89 10.43
#